data_AF-A0AAF0CHN0-F1
#
_entry.id   AF-A0AAF0CHN0-F1
#
_cell.length_a   1.000
_cell.length_b   1.000
_cell.length_c   1.000
_cell.angle_alpha   90.00
_cell.angle_beta   90.00
_cell.angle_gamma   90.00
#
_symmetry.space_group_name_H-M   'P 1'
#
loop_
_entity.id
_entity.type
_entity.pdbx_description
1 polymer ?
#
loop_
_entity_poly.entity_id
_entity_poly.type
_entity_poly.pdbx_seq_one_letter_code
_entity_poly.pdbx_strand_id
1 'polypeptide(L)'
;MRSGSDVSTSYSSLDLRDILHASEAGLLKTPEKPGKRSRRRSVKKTMTQASMIAPLLAAEGCLTIGGGEGPLASAPGNGGPANGGDEPAQGGVTPPPAAVTAVQAEDDPNFTASTSEMVHIAVDDLLANDARAPGTTIELVRVFGAQHGTVMLHDGVIHFTPHDGHEGLATFQYEVRDSNGNRSRAEVEIHVGDHQQQGGGHEDSGHGGGHGGHGGHAHPDDPAKATEHMAVLNLVPVSDATHVAVKNGSWFDPSTWAGGEVPAEGAQVLIPEGIEVAYDGQSAVSLFTVRVDGSLDFATDANTFMEVDTLVVAPGGKMTIGTVDNPVAADVETIIQIADNGPIDTSWDPMLFSRGVISHGDVQIHGAEKTSFLKVASDPMAGDTSLSLESPPDGWKVGDKLVLTGTHLTEADTGDWGEPHPDTSQDEELVITRIDGNVIHFDRPLQYDHEGPRADLKAYVANYSRNVQILTENADGVPVHQRGHVMFMHSDDIDVRYAEFFELGRTDKSERAFDVADLNSVDADSNIKARYSLHLHRAGVSELDDPAMIVGNAVWGSPGWGYVHHDSNAIMTDNAAYDVFGAAFVAETGNETGRWSHNISIKSIGVRNSAKQQEDVLAFDLGRTGAGFWFQGRLVDAIDNVAAGVPGGHGFVYMSRGNDVIPVDPATADWSESLRYVDEAFINYPAISQFQNNEAFAVGIGLEVVKAGAEQAHDVRSVIEGFTGWEVRTGIHLQYTAHYTLKGIDLLATDQSAGADTPWRGIEYGPNSIDNVINGASIVGFPTGVHLAKTETNLNFPFDGNWGYVFIDVDVQGATTNFANLDARDTFMTEGDLTAGRLLFDSDIDNIPVAPTPESRGYLDLTGWKTDSIGDARVSPTWDPIRFDYFTIQGAIMEEGYWTLPDGRKVTVIDQYFADRATGVVDKVSVFVEWERNFSDFPEPPRYNGVLDLDSQAPVARADFATVEEGGYVDIDVLANDYDPDGDEINIDGICPPDNGAVFVNDDGTLRYLADPNFTGEDKFMYWVEDEHGNFTKNVVTVTVDI
;
A
#
# COMPACT_ATOMS: atom_id res chain seq x y z
N MET A 1 -4.82 -18.53 76.47
CA MET A 1 -3.48 -18.36 77.10
C MET A 1 -2.42 -18.69 76.04
N ARG A 2 -1.31 -17.95 76.05
CA ARG A 2 -0.20 -17.97 75.06
C ARG A 2 0.28 -19.37 74.60
N SER A 3 0.59 -19.45 73.30
CA SER A 3 1.78 -20.04 72.62
C SER A 3 1.36 -20.43 71.19
N GLY A 4 1.97 -20.07 70.06
CA GLY A 4 3.30 -19.60 69.70
C GLY A 4 3.78 -20.46 68.52
N SER A 5 4.06 -19.87 67.35
CA SER A 5 5.03 -20.35 66.34
C SER A 5 5.06 -19.41 65.13
N ASP A 6 6.27 -18.94 64.81
CA ASP A 6 6.67 -18.21 63.60
C ASP A 6 6.37 -18.98 62.31
N VAL A 7 6.02 -18.26 61.24
CA VAL A 7 6.71 -18.31 59.94
C VAL A 7 6.56 -16.92 59.29
N SER A 8 7.68 -16.21 59.12
CA SER A 8 7.77 -15.05 58.23
C SER A 8 8.26 -15.53 56.87
N THR A 9 7.39 -15.54 55.87
CA THR A 9 7.77 -15.52 54.45
C THR A 9 7.61 -14.09 53.98
N SER A 10 8.71 -13.36 53.88
CA SER A 10 8.78 -12.15 53.05
C SER A 10 8.90 -12.61 51.61
N TYR A 11 7.80 -12.60 50.86
CA TYR A 11 7.85 -12.57 49.41
C TYR A 11 8.29 -11.16 49.03
N SER A 12 9.49 -11.02 48.48
CA SER A 12 9.87 -9.81 47.76
C SER A 12 8.99 -9.75 46.52
N SER A 13 8.29 -8.64 46.30
CA SER A 13 7.76 -8.31 44.98
C SER A 13 8.92 -8.38 43.99
N LEU A 14 8.72 -9.07 42.86
CA LEU A 14 9.67 -9.04 41.75
C LEU A 14 9.74 -7.60 41.23
N ASP A 15 10.94 -7.02 41.20
CA ASP A 15 11.20 -5.67 40.70
C ASP A 15 11.13 -5.70 39.17
N LEU A 16 10.27 -4.87 38.57
CA LEU A 16 10.09 -4.84 37.11
C LEU A 16 11.39 -4.42 36.40
N ARG A 17 12.25 -3.66 37.08
CA ARG A 17 13.54 -3.24 36.51
C ARG A 17 14.46 -4.40 36.19
N ASP A 18 14.38 -5.50 36.93
CA ASP A 18 15.23 -6.68 36.66
C ASP A 18 14.72 -7.46 35.44
N ILE A 19 13.42 -7.38 35.11
CA ILE A 19 12.78 -8.04 33.96
C ILE A 19 12.93 -7.17 32.69
N LEU A 20 12.68 -5.86 32.81
CA LEU A 20 12.84 -4.91 31.71
C LEU A 20 14.30 -4.81 31.27
N HIS A 21 15.24 -4.71 32.22
CA HIS A 21 16.67 -4.62 31.92
C HIS A 21 17.26 -5.96 31.41
N ALA A 22 16.55 -7.08 31.56
CA ALA A 22 16.90 -8.37 30.95
C ALA A 22 16.48 -8.42 29.48
N SER A 23 15.21 -8.07 29.23
CA SER A 23 14.56 -8.00 27.92
C SER A 23 15.22 -6.93 27.01
N GLU A 24 15.42 -5.71 27.51
CA GLU A 24 16.04 -4.59 26.78
C GLU A 24 17.53 -4.78 26.45
N ALA A 25 18.21 -5.73 27.09
CA ALA A 25 19.66 -5.88 26.98
C ALA A 25 20.12 -7.18 26.30
N GLY A 26 19.22 -8.14 26.01
CA GLY A 26 19.59 -9.47 25.50
C GLY A 26 20.67 -10.18 26.35
N LEU A 27 20.75 -9.89 27.65
CA LEU A 27 21.93 -10.21 28.48
C LEU A 27 21.59 -10.47 29.95
N LEU A 28 21.32 -11.71 30.36
CA LEU A 28 21.54 -12.18 31.75
C LEU A 28 21.93 -13.68 31.77
N LYS A 29 22.96 -14.23 32.45
CA LYS A 29 24.27 -13.82 33.02
C LYS A 29 25.04 -15.11 33.40
N THR A 30 26.39 -15.12 33.51
CA THR A 30 27.16 -16.21 34.19
C THR A 30 27.72 -15.78 35.57
N PRO A 31 28.00 -16.73 36.51
CA PRO A 31 27.44 -16.70 37.87
C PRO A 31 28.27 -16.02 38.98
N GLU A 32 27.62 -15.94 40.15
CA GLU A 32 27.91 -15.20 41.38
C GLU A 32 29.31 -15.25 42.02
N LYS A 33 29.59 -14.17 42.77
CA LYS A 33 30.73 -13.93 43.69
C LYS A 33 30.74 -14.89 44.89
N PRO A 34 31.84 -14.87 45.69
CA PRO A 34 31.66 -14.20 46.99
C PRO A 34 32.90 -13.42 47.49
N GLY A 35 32.67 -12.26 48.14
CA GLY A 35 33.65 -11.73 49.10
C GLY A 35 33.71 -10.21 49.31
N LYS A 36 32.84 -9.68 50.18
CA LYS A 36 32.82 -8.36 50.86
C LYS A 36 34.18 -7.66 51.15
N ARG A 37 34.34 -6.36 50.80
CA ARG A 37 34.38 -5.17 51.72
C ARG A 37 35.01 -3.89 51.10
N SER A 38 34.19 -2.84 51.00
CA SER A 38 34.37 -1.42 51.40
C SER A 38 35.67 -0.59 51.11
N ARG A 39 35.42 0.60 50.50
CA ARG A 39 36.04 1.96 50.67
C ARG A 39 37.06 2.52 49.63
N ARG A 40 36.55 3.54 48.91
CA ARG A 40 37.09 4.88 48.51
C ARG A 40 38.36 5.06 47.61
N ARG A 41 38.12 5.87 46.56
CA ARG A 41 38.89 7.02 45.95
C ARG A 41 39.85 6.80 44.77
N SER A 42 39.48 7.50 43.67
CA SER A 42 40.25 8.31 42.71
C SER A 42 41.18 7.70 41.65
N VAL A 43 40.78 7.96 40.39
CA VAL A 43 41.53 8.60 39.27
C VAL A 43 42.76 7.91 38.66
N LYS A 44 42.54 7.51 37.39
CA LYS A 44 43.39 7.49 36.17
C LYS A 44 44.88 7.11 36.26
N LYS A 45 45.25 6.06 35.51
CA LYS A 45 46.14 6.08 34.31
C LYS A 45 46.40 4.63 33.84
N THR A 46 45.80 4.19 32.73
CA THR A 46 46.27 4.16 31.32
C THR A 46 47.24 3.05 30.91
N MET A 47 47.00 2.60 29.67
CA MET A 47 47.84 1.90 28.69
C MET A 47 47.73 0.36 28.72
N THR A 48 47.50 -0.35 27.61
CA THR A 48 47.53 -0.02 26.15
C THR A 48 46.99 -1.24 25.39
N GLN A 49 46.02 -1.05 24.49
CA GLN A 49 46.14 -1.13 23.01
C GLN A 49 46.68 -2.46 22.42
N ALA A 50 45.80 -3.17 21.72
CA ALA A 50 45.81 -3.32 20.25
C ALA A 50 44.42 -3.87 19.83
N SER A 51 43.42 -3.06 19.47
CA SER A 51 43.22 -2.24 18.26
C SER A 51 42.70 -3.04 17.05
N MET A 52 41.44 -2.81 16.69
CA MET A 52 41.13 -1.97 15.53
C MET A 52 40.23 -0.80 15.98
N ILE A 53 40.34 0.33 15.28
CA ILE A 53 39.84 1.68 15.64
C ILE A 53 38.89 2.16 14.52
N ALA A 54 37.83 2.88 14.92
CA ALA A 54 36.80 3.61 14.16
C ALA A 54 37.36 4.67 13.16
N PRO A 55 36.58 5.27 12.22
CA PRO A 55 35.56 6.31 12.55
C PRO A 55 34.33 6.47 11.60
N LEU A 56 33.36 7.27 12.08
CA LEU A 56 32.31 8.10 11.45
C LEU A 56 32.03 8.07 9.92
N LEU A 57 30.72 8.02 9.63
CA LEU A 57 29.87 8.66 8.59
C LEU A 57 30.20 8.57 7.09
N ALA A 58 29.12 8.19 6.37
CA ALA A 58 28.67 8.56 5.03
C ALA A 58 29.17 7.83 3.77
N ALA A 59 28.16 7.33 3.04
CA ALA A 59 28.00 7.16 1.59
C ALA A 59 28.62 5.95 0.86
N GLU A 60 27.72 5.31 0.11
CA GLU A 60 27.88 4.49 -1.09
C GLU A 60 28.45 3.07 -0.99
N GLY A 61 27.58 2.12 -1.37
CA GLY A 61 27.85 1.36 -2.59
C GLY A 61 28.45 -0.01 -2.40
N CYS A 62 27.62 -1.02 -2.65
CA CYS A 62 27.97 -2.41 -2.78
C CYS A 62 29.07 -2.66 -3.86
N LEU A 63 29.72 -3.83 -3.75
CA LEU A 63 30.58 -4.58 -4.70
C LEU A 63 32.12 -4.41 -4.71
N THR A 64 32.75 -5.57 -4.45
CA THR A 64 33.93 -6.27 -5.04
C THR A 64 35.13 -5.45 -5.59
N ILE A 65 36.41 -5.84 -5.50
CA ILE A 65 37.10 -7.02 -6.07
C ILE A 65 38.56 -7.07 -5.52
N GLY A 66 39.09 -8.26 -5.20
CA GLY A 66 40.38 -8.70 -5.79
C GLY A 66 41.66 -8.89 -4.95
N GLY A 67 42.05 -10.17 -4.80
CA GLY A 67 43.44 -10.68 -4.93
C GLY A 67 44.31 -10.74 -3.65
N GLY A 68 45.06 -11.81 -3.34
CA GLY A 68 45.32 -13.08 -4.00
C GLY A 68 46.42 -13.90 -3.27
N GLU A 69 46.52 -15.18 -3.68
CA GLU A 69 47.60 -16.19 -3.50
C GLU A 69 47.83 -16.78 -2.09
N GLY A 70 47.89 -18.09 -1.79
CA GLY A 70 48.09 -19.39 -2.50
C GLY A 70 48.86 -20.33 -1.51
N PRO A 71 49.24 -21.61 -1.79
CA PRO A 71 48.94 -22.51 -2.93
C PRO A 71 48.70 -24.03 -2.57
N LEU A 72 48.50 -24.85 -3.63
CA LEU A 72 48.68 -26.34 -3.78
C LEU A 72 47.45 -27.24 -3.44
N ALA A 73 46.98 -28.18 -4.26
CA ALA A 73 47.63 -28.98 -5.32
C ALA A 73 46.63 -29.62 -6.34
N SER A 74 47.08 -29.72 -7.60
CA SER A 74 46.90 -30.76 -8.66
C SER A 74 45.97 -31.98 -8.41
N ALA A 75 45.25 -32.62 -9.35
CA ALA A 75 44.97 -32.54 -10.80
C ALA A 75 43.95 -33.71 -11.15
N PRO A 76 43.69 -34.17 -12.41
CA PRO A 76 42.33 -34.24 -12.98
C PRO A 76 41.90 -35.63 -13.54
N GLY A 77 40.69 -35.74 -14.11
CA GLY A 77 40.28 -36.83 -15.01
C GLY A 77 38.77 -36.79 -15.27
N ASN A 78 38.25 -36.19 -16.35
CA ASN A 78 38.34 -36.51 -17.78
C ASN A 78 37.56 -37.77 -18.19
N GLY A 79 36.57 -37.59 -19.08
CA GLY A 79 36.19 -38.62 -20.06
C GLY A 79 34.70 -38.99 -20.14
N GLY A 80 33.89 -38.15 -20.80
CA GLY A 80 33.44 -38.41 -22.17
C GLY A 80 32.53 -39.62 -22.49
N PRO A 81 31.89 -39.60 -23.67
CA PRO A 81 30.46 -39.86 -23.82
C PRO A 81 30.13 -41.03 -24.78
N ALA A 82 28.84 -41.22 -25.04
CA ALA A 82 28.24 -41.42 -26.38
C ALA A 82 27.25 -42.60 -26.50
N ASN A 83 26.01 -42.20 -26.81
CA ASN A 83 25.17 -42.62 -27.94
C ASN A 83 24.85 -44.11 -28.16
N GLY A 84 23.54 -44.38 -28.23
CA GLY A 84 22.93 -44.62 -29.54
C GLY A 84 21.99 -45.82 -29.64
N GLY A 85 20.73 -45.53 -30.01
CA GLY A 85 20.08 -46.17 -31.16
C GLY A 85 19.07 -47.28 -30.91
N ASP A 86 17.79 -46.89 -31.03
CA ASP A 86 16.68 -47.51 -31.78
C ASP A 86 16.30 -49.00 -31.62
N GLU A 87 15.05 -49.15 -31.14
CA GLU A 87 13.94 -50.10 -31.40
C GLU A 87 13.96 -51.00 -32.68
N PRO A 88 13.04 -52.02 -32.88
CA PRO A 88 11.77 -52.31 -32.17
C PRO A 88 11.38 -53.81 -31.93
N ALA A 89 10.21 -53.96 -31.25
CA ALA A 89 9.10 -54.92 -31.46
C ALA A 89 8.98 -56.25 -30.63
N GLN A 90 8.12 -56.14 -29.61
CA GLN A 90 6.94 -56.95 -29.24
C GLN A 90 7.04 -58.45 -28.85
N GLY A 91 6.49 -58.75 -27.65
CA GLY A 91 6.02 -60.08 -27.25
C GLY A 91 5.77 -60.16 -25.74
N GLY A 92 4.50 -59.98 -25.33
CA GLY A 92 4.07 -59.74 -23.93
C GLY A 92 4.28 -60.86 -22.91
N VAL A 93 4.55 -60.41 -21.68
CA VAL A 93 4.24 -61.06 -20.38
C VAL A 93 3.83 -59.91 -19.46
N THR A 94 2.63 -59.94 -18.86
CA THR A 94 2.23 -58.95 -17.85
C THR A 94 3.17 -59.07 -16.64
N PRO A 95 3.93 -58.01 -16.29
CA PRO A 95 4.82 -58.03 -15.13
C PRO A 95 4.01 -57.98 -13.83
N PRO A 96 4.59 -58.35 -12.68
CA PRO A 96 4.03 -58.00 -11.38
C PRO A 96 3.83 -56.47 -11.32
N PRO A 97 2.83 -55.95 -10.58
CA PRO A 97 2.66 -54.51 -10.43
C PRO A 97 4.00 -53.89 -10.00
N ALA A 98 4.39 -52.84 -10.70
CA ALA A 98 5.65 -52.14 -10.45
C ALA A 98 5.72 -51.77 -8.97
N ALA A 99 6.86 -52.00 -8.34
CA ALA A 99 7.10 -51.41 -7.03
C ALA A 99 7.01 -49.89 -7.20
N VAL A 100 6.12 -49.25 -6.44
CA VAL A 100 5.97 -47.80 -6.43
C VAL A 100 7.31 -47.18 -6.03
N THR A 101 7.96 -46.44 -6.93
CA THR A 101 9.32 -45.90 -6.74
C THR A 101 9.34 -44.49 -6.14
N ALA A 102 8.19 -43.83 -6.03
CA ALA A 102 7.98 -42.49 -5.47
C ALA A 102 6.53 -42.38 -4.99
N VAL A 103 6.20 -41.39 -4.15
CA VAL A 103 4.81 -41.14 -3.74
C VAL A 103 3.87 -40.97 -4.95
N GLN A 104 2.67 -41.55 -4.87
CA GLN A 104 1.61 -41.45 -5.87
C GLN A 104 0.31 -41.19 -5.12
N ALA A 105 -0.26 -40.01 -5.34
CA ALA A 105 -1.59 -39.65 -4.85
C ALA A 105 -2.65 -40.20 -5.82
N GLU A 106 -3.76 -40.73 -5.31
CA GLU A 106 -4.88 -41.23 -6.12
C GLU A 106 -6.18 -40.46 -5.79
N ASP A 107 -6.96 -40.10 -6.81
CA ASP A 107 -8.19 -39.33 -6.62
C ASP A 107 -9.15 -39.99 -5.61
N ASP A 108 -9.78 -39.17 -4.77
CA ASP A 108 -10.70 -39.58 -3.72
C ASP A 108 -12.14 -39.21 -4.07
N PRO A 109 -12.84 -40.05 -4.84
CA PRO A 109 -14.27 -39.91 -5.01
C PRO A 109 -14.96 -40.42 -3.74
N ASN A 110 -16.10 -39.82 -3.39
CA ASN A 110 -17.08 -40.27 -2.38
C ASN A 110 -17.14 -39.49 -1.04
N PHE A 111 -16.65 -38.26 -0.96
CA PHE A 111 -17.04 -37.40 0.17
C PHE A 111 -18.43 -36.81 -0.07
N THR A 112 -19.14 -36.44 1.00
CA THR A 112 -20.47 -35.84 0.92
C THR A 112 -20.62 -34.70 1.90
N ALA A 113 -21.31 -33.63 1.50
CA ALA A 113 -21.62 -32.49 2.35
C ALA A 113 -23.13 -32.17 2.32
N SER A 114 -23.66 -31.57 3.38
CA SER A 114 -24.93 -30.84 3.33
C SER A 114 -24.70 -29.46 2.74
N THR A 115 -25.73 -28.86 2.13
CA THR A 115 -25.67 -27.47 1.65
C THR A 115 -25.36 -26.55 2.83
N SER A 116 -24.24 -25.82 2.79
CA SER A 116 -23.82 -24.83 3.80
C SER A 116 -23.23 -25.36 5.12
N GLU A 117 -22.89 -26.65 5.25
CA GLU A 117 -22.12 -27.12 6.42
C GLU A 117 -20.70 -27.52 6.01
N MET A 118 -19.72 -27.02 6.76
CA MET A 118 -18.33 -27.42 6.65
C MET A 118 -18.18 -28.93 6.88
N VAL A 119 -17.50 -29.60 5.95
CA VAL A 119 -17.09 -30.99 6.04
C VAL A 119 -15.65 -31.07 6.51
N HIS A 120 -15.43 -31.87 7.54
CA HIS A 120 -14.10 -32.21 8.02
C HIS A 120 -13.66 -33.53 7.39
N ILE A 121 -12.60 -33.46 6.58
CA ILE A 121 -11.97 -34.62 5.97
C ILE A 121 -10.65 -34.87 6.72
N ALA A 122 -10.53 -36.04 7.34
CA ALA A 122 -9.28 -36.40 7.99
C ALA A 122 -8.20 -36.66 6.92
N VAL A 123 -6.98 -36.21 7.17
CA VAL A 123 -5.86 -36.43 6.25
C VAL A 123 -5.63 -37.93 6.02
N ASP A 124 -5.78 -38.76 7.06
CA ASP A 124 -5.68 -40.22 6.95
C ASP A 124 -6.71 -40.83 5.99
N ASP A 125 -7.85 -40.17 5.75
CA ASP A 125 -8.88 -40.65 4.82
C ASP A 125 -8.48 -40.40 3.36
N LEU A 126 -7.83 -39.26 3.05
CA LEU A 126 -7.25 -39.00 1.73
C LEU A 126 -6.05 -39.90 1.46
N LEU A 127 -5.15 -40.04 2.43
CA LEU A 127 -3.93 -40.84 2.24
C LEU A 127 -4.19 -42.37 2.20
N ALA A 128 -5.44 -42.81 2.33
CA ALA A 128 -5.80 -44.21 2.45
C ALA A 128 -5.66 -45.00 1.13
N ASN A 129 -5.88 -44.34 -0.01
CA ASN A 129 -5.72 -44.91 -1.35
C ASN A 129 -4.34 -44.60 -1.97
N ASP A 130 -3.59 -43.67 -1.38
CA ASP A 130 -2.27 -43.26 -1.84
C ASP A 130 -1.18 -44.31 -1.65
N ALA A 131 -0.24 -44.35 -2.61
CA ALA A 131 0.86 -45.29 -2.61
C ALA A 131 2.21 -44.59 -2.41
N ARG A 132 3.14 -45.30 -1.75
CA ARG A 132 4.50 -44.82 -1.51
C ARG A 132 5.54 -45.93 -1.65
N ALA A 133 6.80 -45.53 -1.79
CA ALA A 133 7.91 -46.47 -1.81
C ALA A 133 8.06 -47.21 -0.47
N PRO A 134 8.47 -48.50 -0.46
CA PRO A 134 8.64 -49.25 0.78
C PRO A 134 9.67 -48.59 1.72
N GLY A 135 9.23 -48.21 2.92
CA GLY A 135 10.09 -47.62 3.96
C GLY A 135 10.12 -46.09 4.00
N THR A 136 9.37 -45.39 3.15
CA THR A 136 9.19 -43.93 3.23
C THR A 136 7.92 -43.56 4.00
N THR A 137 7.83 -42.31 4.47
CA THR A 137 6.56 -41.71 4.94
C THR A 137 5.78 -41.13 3.76
N ILE A 138 4.51 -40.78 4.00
CA ILE A 138 3.68 -39.95 3.14
C ILE A 138 3.06 -38.90 4.05
N GLU A 139 3.12 -37.63 3.64
CA GLU A 139 2.53 -36.50 4.36
C GLU A 139 1.77 -35.63 3.37
N LEU A 140 0.64 -35.07 3.81
CA LEU A 140 -0.09 -34.06 3.06
C LEU A 140 0.67 -32.73 3.15
N VAL A 141 0.96 -32.11 2.01
CA VAL A 141 1.68 -30.84 1.93
C VAL A 141 0.71 -29.67 1.88
N ARG A 142 -0.33 -29.76 1.05
CA ARG A 142 -1.33 -28.69 0.89
C ARG A 142 -2.60 -29.19 0.21
N VAL A 143 -3.67 -28.41 0.36
CA VAL A 143 -4.93 -28.50 -0.38
C VAL A 143 -5.12 -27.20 -1.16
N PHE A 144 -5.65 -27.26 -2.38
CA PHE A 144 -5.76 -26.09 -3.28
C PHE A 144 -6.76 -26.37 -4.40
N GLY A 145 -7.10 -25.33 -5.18
CA GLY A 145 -7.91 -25.48 -6.40
C GLY A 145 -9.32 -26.01 -6.13
N ALA A 146 -9.95 -25.58 -5.03
CA ALA A 146 -11.31 -25.96 -4.70
C ALA A 146 -12.32 -25.38 -5.71
N GLN A 147 -13.27 -26.20 -6.14
CA GLN A 147 -14.41 -25.83 -6.97
C GLN A 147 -15.69 -26.05 -6.20
N HIS A 148 -16.57 -25.05 -6.18
CA HIS A 148 -17.86 -25.07 -5.49
C HIS A 148 -17.79 -25.23 -3.96
N GLY A 149 -16.69 -24.82 -3.36
CA GLY A 149 -16.48 -24.68 -1.93
C GLY A 149 -15.11 -24.08 -1.64
N THR A 150 -14.86 -23.73 -0.39
CA THR A 150 -13.53 -23.36 0.11
C THR A 150 -12.88 -24.58 0.74
N VAL A 151 -11.56 -24.70 0.61
CA VAL A 151 -10.78 -25.76 1.27
C VAL A 151 -9.60 -25.15 2.01
N MET A 152 -9.42 -25.54 3.26
CA MET A 152 -8.24 -25.19 4.05
C MET A 152 -7.74 -26.38 4.85
N LEU A 153 -6.42 -26.45 5.05
CA LEU A 153 -5.81 -27.40 5.98
C LEU A 153 -5.53 -26.64 7.29
N HIS A 154 -6.20 -27.02 8.36
CA HIS A 154 -6.05 -26.41 9.68
C HIS A 154 -5.97 -27.50 10.74
N ASP A 155 -5.02 -27.40 11.67
CA ASP A 155 -4.81 -28.39 12.75
C ASP A 155 -4.74 -29.87 12.30
N GLY A 156 -4.24 -30.14 11.08
CA GLY A 156 -4.11 -31.50 10.53
C GLY A 156 -5.44 -32.13 10.06
N VAL A 157 -6.47 -31.32 9.86
CA VAL A 157 -7.77 -31.71 9.29
C VAL A 157 -8.08 -30.79 8.09
N ILE A 158 -8.69 -31.33 7.05
CA ILE A 158 -9.11 -30.55 5.88
C ILE A 158 -10.54 -30.09 6.12
N HIS A 159 -10.72 -28.78 6.10
CA HIS A 159 -12.01 -28.13 6.23
C HIS A 159 -12.47 -27.73 4.84
N PHE A 160 -13.47 -28.45 4.33
CA PHE A 160 -14.12 -28.10 3.07
C PHE A 160 -15.50 -27.52 3.35
N THR A 161 -15.74 -26.26 3.00
CA THR A 161 -17.06 -25.64 3.14
C THR A 161 -17.68 -25.44 1.76
N PRO A 162 -18.75 -26.17 1.39
CA PRO A 162 -19.45 -25.91 0.15
C PRO A 162 -19.92 -24.46 0.09
N HIS A 163 -19.85 -23.82 -1.08
CA HIS A 163 -20.42 -22.49 -1.25
C HIS A 163 -21.92 -22.51 -0.94
N ASP A 164 -22.43 -21.43 -0.37
CA ASP A 164 -23.83 -21.36 0.08
C ASP A 164 -24.81 -21.66 -1.06
N GLY A 165 -25.71 -22.62 -0.81
CA GLY A 165 -26.70 -23.06 -1.79
C GLY A 165 -26.19 -24.00 -2.89
N HIS A 166 -24.91 -24.42 -2.89
CA HIS A 166 -24.40 -25.41 -3.84
C HIS A 166 -25.01 -26.80 -3.60
N GLU A 167 -25.69 -27.35 -4.61
CA GLU A 167 -26.13 -28.75 -4.67
C GLU A 167 -25.49 -29.42 -5.89
N GLY A 168 -24.60 -30.40 -5.69
CA GLY A 168 -23.90 -31.05 -6.79
C GLY A 168 -22.49 -31.53 -6.43
N LEU A 169 -21.69 -31.84 -7.45
CA LEU A 169 -20.29 -32.20 -7.29
C LEU A 169 -19.48 -30.93 -6.96
N ALA A 170 -18.70 -30.99 -5.89
CA ALA A 170 -17.65 -30.04 -5.56
C ALA A 170 -16.32 -30.77 -5.55
N THR A 171 -15.21 -30.09 -5.86
CA THR A 171 -13.90 -30.75 -5.88
C THR A 171 -12.84 -29.90 -5.20
N PHE A 172 -11.72 -30.49 -4.81
CA PHE A 172 -10.48 -29.77 -4.52
C PHE A 172 -9.28 -30.68 -4.78
N GLN A 173 -8.10 -30.12 -4.97
CA GLN A 173 -6.87 -30.87 -5.18
C GLN A 173 -6.02 -30.92 -3.92
N TYR A 174 -5.26 -32.00 -3.75
CA TYR A 174 -4.30 -32.14 -2.67
C TYR A 174 -2.94 -32.62 -3.19
N GLU A 175 -1.87 -32.24 -2.50
CA GLU A 175 -0.51 -32.65 -2.83
C GLU A 175 0.13 -33.35 -1.63
N VAL A 176 0.76 -34.49 -1.89
CA VAL A 176 1.45 -35.31 -0.88
C VAL A 176 2.93 -35.41 -1.18
N ARG A 177 3.75 -35.60 -0.14
CA ARG A 177 5.20 -35.75 -0.22
C ARG A 177 5.67 -36.99 0.53
N ASP A 178 6.69 -37.67 0.00
CA ASP A 178 7.40 -38.71 0.76
C ASP A 178 8.62 -38.19 1.52
N SER A 179 9.15 -38.99 2.45
CA SER A 179 10.37 -38.66 3.23
C SER A 179 11.63 -38.41 2.38
N ASN A 180 11.60 -38.66 1.07
CA ASN A 180 12.70 -38.36 0.14
C ASN A 180 12.44 -37.08 -0.68
N GLY A 181 11.33 -36.39 -0.44
CA GLY A 181 10.97 -35.13 -1.09
C GLY A 181 10.21 -35.28 -2.41
N ASN A 182 9.85 -36.49 -2.84
CA ASN A 182 9.04 -36.63 -4.07
C ASN A 182 7.60 -36.20 -3.80
N ARG A 183 6.95 -35.55 -4.76
CA ARG A 183 5.58 -35.03 -4.65
C ARG A 183 4.63 -35.65 -5.67
N SER A 184 3.35 -35.77 -5.32
CA SER A 184 2.26 -36.20 -6.22
C SER A 184 0.96 -35.47 -5.87
N ARG A 185 0.08 -35.27 -6.85
CA ARG A 185 -1.22 -34.59 -6.70
C ARG A 185 -2.37 -35.50 -7.08
N ALA A 186 -3.52 -35.30 -6.44
CA ALA A 186 -4.79 -35.95 -6.74
C ALA A 186 -5.96 -35.01 -6.43
N GLU A 187 -7.14 -35.36 -6.91
CA GLU A 187 -8.39 -34.62 -6.74
C GLU A 187 -9.35 -35.33 -5.77
N VAL A 188 -10.04 -34.56 -4.94
CA VAL A 188 -11.10 -35.00 -4.03
C VAL A 188 -12.44 -34.58 -4.61
N GLU A 189 -13.39 -35.50 -4.68
CA GLU A 189 -14.77 -35.21 -5.10
C GLU A 189 -15.73 -35.29 -3.90
N ILE A 190 -16.54 -34.24 -3.73
CA ILE A 190 -17.51 -34.07 -2.65
C ILE A 190 -18.90 -33.86 -3.26
N HIS A 191 -19.85 -34.73 -2.94
CA HIS A 191 -21.25 -34.57 -3.34
C HIS A 191 -22.03 -33.77 -2.28
N VAL A 192 -22.46 -32.57 -2.63
CA VAL A 192 -23.17 -31.64 -1.75
C VAL A 192 -24.69 -31.74 -1.99
N GLY A 193 -25.48 -32.09 -0.95
CA GLY A 193 -26.95 -32.18 -1.01
C GLY A 193 -27.58 -33.52 -0.53
N ASP A 194 -28.89 -33.52 -0.28
CA ASP A 194 -29.61 -34.58 0.44
C ASP A 194 -29.86 -35.86 -0.40
N HIS A 195 -29.13 -36.94 -0.10
CA HIS A 195 -29.36 -38.27 -0.68
C HIS A 195 -30.50 -39.01 0.06
N GLN A 196 -31.76 -38.88 -0.37
CA GLN A 196 -32.85 -39.78 0.07
C GLN A 196 -33.68 -40.33 -1.10
N GLN A 197 -33.52 -41.63 -1.35
CA GLN A 197 -34.36 -42.40 -2.28
C GLN A 197 -35.80 -42.57 -1.75
N GLN A 198 -36.76 -42.13 -2.59
CA GLN A 198 -38.14 -42.66 -2.81
C GLN A 198 -39.20 -42.61 -1.68
N GLY A 199 -40.31 -41.90 -1.94
CA GLY A 199 -41.67 -42.40 -1.62
C GLY A 199 -42.80 -41.42 -1.29
N GLY A 200 -43.53 -40.91 -2.31
CA GLY A 200 -45.00 -40.91 -2.35
C GLY A 200 -45.86 -39.81 -1.67
N GLY A 201 -46.46 -38.93 -2.50
CA GLY A 201 -47.92 -38.72 -2.57
C GLY A 201 -48.58 -37.48 -1.92
N HIS A 202 -49.12 -36.60 -2.78
CA HIS A 202 -50.19 -35.58 -2.57
C HIS A 202 -49.88 -34.44 -1.56
N GLU A 203 -50.22 -33.16 -1.75
CA GLU A 203 -51.05 -32.42 -2.70
C GLU A 203 -50.69 -30.91 -2.56
N ASP A 204 -50.46 -30.24 -3.69
CA ASP A 204 -50.83 -28.85 -4.05
C ASP A 204 -50.83 -27.71 -2.99
N SER A 205 -49.91 -26.75 -3.12
CA SER A 205 -50.24 -25.35 -3.49
C SER A 205 -49.05 -24.38 -3.39
N GLY A 206 -48.61 -23.89 -4.56
CA GLY A 206 -48.29 -22.48 -4.83
C GLY A 206 -47.06 -21.84 -4.20
N HIS A 207 -45.92 -21.85 -4.90
CA HIS A 207 -45.42 -20.71 -5.70
C HIS A 207 -43.99 -21.03 -6.17
N GLY A 208 -43.76 -20.91 -7.47
CA GLY A 208 -42.47 -21.21 -8.11
C GLY A 208 -41.56 -20.01 -8.28
N GLY A 209 -40.28 -20.32 -8.45
CA GLY A 209 -39.16 -19.45 -8.82
C GLY A 209 -37.91 -20.00 -8.14
N GLY A 210 -36.94 -20.65 -8.79
CA GLY A 210 -36.58 -20.69 -10.20
C GLY A 210 -35.26 -19.95 -10.42
N HIS A 211 -34.16 -20.67 -10.19
CA HIS A 211 -32.82 -20.58 -10.81
C HIS A 211 -31.99 -19.28 -10.82
N GLY A 212 -30.71 -19.45 -10.47
CA GLY A 212 -29.50 -18.68 -10.80
C GLY A 212 -28.38 -19.19 -9.90
N GLY A 213 -27.22 -19.69 -10.33
CA GLY A 213 -26.34 -19.20 -11.42
C GLY A 213 -25.17 -18.47 -10.76
N HIS A 214 -23.94 -18.75 -11.16
CA HIS A 214 -22.77 -18.01 -10.66
C HIS A 214 -23.00 -16.51 -10.88
N GLY A 215 -22.65 -15.70 -9.89
CA GLY A 215 -22.75 -14.25 -9.96
C GLY A 215 -22.00 -13.78 -8.73
N GLY A 216 -20.76 -13.34 -8.91
CA GLY A 216 -20.52 -11.94 -9.16
C GLY A 216 -20.84 -11.21 -7.85
N HIS A 217 -19.80 -10.77 -7.12
CA HIS A 217 -19.87 -10.19 -5.78
C HIS A 217 -21.06 -9.22 -5.61
N ALA A 218 -22.23 -9.78 -5.31
CA ALA A 218 -23.25 -9.09 -4.58
C ALA A 218 -22.67 -8.98 -3.17
N HIS A 219 -22.70 -7.80 -2.57
CA HIS A 219 -22.30 -7.61 -1.19
C HIS A 219 -23.55 -7.71 -0.29
N PRO A 220 -24.11 -8.90 0.00
CA PRO A 220 -25.29 -8.99 0.87
C PRO A 220 -25.02 -8.45 2.28
N ASP A 221 -23.74 -8.42 2.68
CA ASP A 221 -23.28 -7.97 3.99
C ASP A 221 -22.82 -6.50 4.02
N ASP A 222 -22.70 -5.84 2.86
CA ASP A 222 -22.50 -4.38 2.74
C ASP A 222 -23.68 -3.74 1.97
N PRO A 223 -24.70 -3.24 2.70
CA PRO A 223 -25.88 -2.62 2.08
C PRO A 223 -25.57 -1.41 1.20
N ALA A 224 -24.44 -0.70 1.42
CA ALA A 224 -24.06 0.44 0.62
C ALA A 224 -23.49 -0.02 -0.73
N LYS A 225 -22.50 -0.92 -0.73
CA LYS A 225 -21.95 -1.50 -1.97
C LYS A 225 -23.04 -2.22 -2.77
N ALA A 226 -23.94 -2.96 -2.13
CA ALA A 226 -25.09 -3.58 -2.80
C ALA A 226 -26.04 -2.57 -3.46
N THR A 227 -26.24 -1.39 -2.86
CA THR A 227 -27.12 -0.35 -3.43
C THR A 227 -26.50 0.25 -4.69
N GLU A 228 -25.20 0.58 -4.65
CA GLU A 228 -24.44 1.08 -5.80
C GLU A 228 -24.41 0.05 -6.93
N HIS A 229 -24.09 -1.19 -6.58
CA HIS A 229 -24.06 -2.32 -7.50
C HIS A 229 -25.36 -2.47 -8.27
N MET A 230 -26.49 -2.49 -7.54
CA MET A 230 -27.80 -2.59 -8.17
C MET A 230 -28.15 -1.35 -9.00
N ALA A 231 -27.73 -0.15 -8.59
CA ALA A 231 -27.99 1.07 -9.36
C ALA A 231 -27.32 1.02 -10.74
N VAL A 232 -26.07 0.58 -10.83
CA VAL A 232 -25.34 0.43 -12.10
C VAL A 232 -25.96 -0.66 -12.98
N LEU A 233 -26.25 -1.85 -12.43
CA LEU A 233 -26.88 -2.92 -13.22
C LEU A 233 -28.28 -2.56 -13.72
N ASN A 234 -29.00 -1.69 -13.00
CA ASN A 234 -30.30 -1.16 -13.43
C ASN A 234 -30.20 -0.17 -14.60
N LEU A 235 -29.02 0.39 -14.91
CA LEU A 235 -28.81 1.16 -16.14
C LEU A 235 -28.82 0.26 -17.38
N VAL A 236 -28.43 -1.00 -17.20
CA VAL A 236 -28.22 -2.00 -18.26
C VAL A 236 -29.01 -3.30 -17.99
N PRO A 237 -30.34 -3.24 -17.82
CA PRO A 237 -31.11 -4.43 -17.51
C PRO A 237 -31.11 -5.40 -18.70
N VAL A 238 -30.91 -6.69 -18.42
CA VAL A 238 -30.94 -7.78 -19.41
C VAL A 238 -32.23 -7.76 -20.25
N SER A 239 -33.35 -7.33 -19.66
CA SER A 239 -34.65 -7.26 -20.35
C SER A 239 -34.70 -6.27 -21.51
N ASP A 240 -33.81 -5.27 -21.50
CA ASP A 240 -33.81 -4.19 -22.48
C ASP A 240 -32.79 -4.46 -23.60
N ALA A 241 -32.02 -5.55 -23.50
CA ALA A 241 -31.04 -5.93 -24.51
C ALA A 241 -31.72 -6.14 -25.87
N THR A 242 -31.30 -5.32 -26.84
CA THR A 242 -31.73 -5.41 -28.25
C THR A 242 -30.90 -6.44 -29.02
N HIS A 243 -29.65 -6.65 -28.62
CA HIS A 243 -28.71 -7.59 -29.21
C HIS A 243 -28.10 -8.44 -28.11
N VAL A 244 -28.22 -9.75 -28.23
CA VAL A 244 -27.73 -10.72 -27.24
C VAL A 244 -26.79 -11.69 -27.95
N ALA A 245 -25.57 -11.84 -27.44
CA ALA A 245 -24.65 -12.86 -27.94
C ALA A 245 -25.17 -14.26 -27.60
N VAL A 246 -25.11 -15.20 -28.54
CA VAL A 246 -25.66 -16.57 -28.39
C VAL A 246 -24.61 -17.67 -28.50
N LYS A 247 -23.36 -17.31 -28.80
CA LYS A 247 -22.21 -18.21 -28.89
C LYS A 247 -20.91 -17.39 -28.84
N ASN A 248 -19.80 -18.05 -28.53
CA ASN A 248 -18.48 -17.43 -28.63
C ASN A 248 -18.16 -17.08 -30.09
N GLY A 249 -17.52 -15.95 -30.32
CA GLY A 249 -17.12 -15.51 -31.66
C GLY A 249 -16.82 -14.03 -31.78
N SER A 250 -16.54 -13.58 -33.01
CA SER A 250 -16.29 -12.17 -33.33
C SER A 250 -17.56 -11.34 -33.14
N TRP A 251 -17.40 -10.13 -32.59
CA TRP A 251 -18.41 -9.09 -32.55
C TRP A 251 -18.97 -8.78 -33.94
N PHE A 252 -18.14 -8.88 -34.98
CA PHE A 252 -18.50 -8.52 -36.34
C PHE A 252 -19.05 -9.70 -37.16
N ASP A 253 -19.16 -10.90 -36.58
CA ASP A 253 -19.84 -12.04 -37.19
C ASP A 253 -21.34 -12.00 -36.83
N PRO A 254 -22.25 -11.86 -37.81
CA PRO A 254 -23.69 -11.89 -37.55
C PRO A 254 -24.16 -13.14 -36.80
N SER A 255 -23.46 -14.27 -36.94
CA SER A 255 -23.83 -15.52 -36.29
C SER A 255 -23.52 -15.57 -34.78
N THR A 256 -22.76 -14.61 -34.25
CA THR A 256 -22.55 -14.40 -32.80
C THR A 256 -23.82 -13.90 -32.12
N TRP A 257 -24.68 -13.19 -32.85
CA TRP A 257 -25.82 -12.45 -32.30
C TRP A 257 -27.16 -13.15 -32.56
N ALA A 258 -28.05 -13.08 -31.56
CA ALA A 258 -29.44 -13.48 -31.71
C ALA A 258 -30.08 -12.73 -32.89
N GLY A 259 -30.75 -13.46 -33.79
CA GLY A 259 -31.38 -12.86 -34.97
C GLY A 259 -30.46 -12.67 -36.18
N GLY A 260 -29.15 -12.84 -36.03
CA GLY A 260 -28.21 -12.76 -37.14
C GLY A 260 -27.87 -11.33 -37.57
N GLU A 261 -27.93 -10.37 -36.65
CA GLU A 261 -27.66 -8.95 -36.91
C GLU A 261 -26.58 -8.45 -35.93
N VAL A 262 -25.53 -7.82 -36.46
CA VAL A 262 -24.46 -7.20 -35.65
C VAL A 262 -25.01 -5.92 -35.00
N PRO A 263 -24.65 -5.59 -33.74
CA PRO A 263 -25.07 -4.37 -33.07
C PRO A 263 -24.93 -3.11 -33.95
N ALA A 264 -26.01 -2.35 -34.02
CA ALA A 264 -26.13 -1.13 -34.81
C ALA A 264 -26.35 0.11 -33.94
N GLU A 265 -26.56 1.26 -34.57
CA GLU A 265 -26.85 2.54 -33.91
C GLU A 265 -27.93 2.42 -32.81
N GLY A 266 -27.61 2.90 -31.61
CA GLY A 266 -28.48 2.87 -30.43
C GLY A 266 -28.69 1.47 -29.84
N ALA A 267 -27.89 0.47 -30.22
CA ALA A 267 -28.02 -0.87 -29.68
C ALA A 267 -27.73 -0.90 -28.17
N GLN A 268 -28.57 -1.66 -27.47
CA GLN A 268 -28.35 -2.14 -26.11
C GLN A 268 -27.87 -3.59 -26.20
N VAL A 269 -26.60 -3.83 -25.90
CA VAL A 269 -25.89 -5.08 -26.13
C VAL A 269 -25.73 -5.85 -24.82
N LEU A 270 -25.95 -7.16 -24.87
CA LEU A 270 -25.65 -8.08 -23.78
C LEU A 270 -24.74 -9.22 -24.26
N ILE A 271 -23.65 -9.43 -23.54
CA ILE A 271 -22.80 -10.62 -23.61
C ILE A 271 -23.10 -11.46 -22.36
N PRO A 272 -23.87 -12.56 -22.46
CA PRO A 272 -24.24 -13.37 -21.30
C PRO A 272 -23.06 -14.11 -20.68
N GLU A 273 -23.22 -14.53 -19.43
CA GLU A 273 -22.30 -15.44 -18.73
C GLU A 273 -21.95 -16.67 -19.59
N GLY A 274 -20.68 -17.07 -19.58
CA GLY A 274 -20.16 -18.19 -20.36
C GLY A 274 -20.04 -17.95 -21.87
N ILE A 275 -20.30 -16.74 -22.35
CA ILE A 275 -20.07 -16.33 -23.74
C ILE A 275 -18.87 -15.37 -23.83
N GLU A 276 -17.94 -15.70 -24.73
CA GLU A 276 -16.75 -14.88 -25.02
C GLU A 276 -16.93 -14.20 -26.39
N VAL A 277 -16.89 -12.87 -26.43
CA VAL A 277 -17.00 -12.10 -27.67
C VAL A 277 -15.68 -11.38 -27.95
N ALA A 278 -15.08 -11.68 -29.09
CA ALA A 278 -13.89 -10.99 -29.57
C ALA A 278 -14.27 -9.70 -30.31
N TYR A 279 -13.81 -8.54 -29.85
CA TYR A 279 -13.92 -7.26 -30.55
C TYR A 279 -12.69 -7.05 -31.44
N ASP A 280 -12.79 -7.51 -32.69
CA ASP A 280 -11.66 -7.65 -33.63
C ASP A 280 -11.75 -6.71 -34.85
N GLY A 281 -12.35 -5.53 -34.67
CA GLY A 281 -12.56 -4.57 -35.74
C GLY A 281 -12.96 -3.17 -35.26
N GLN A 282 -13.34 -2.30 -36.20
CA GLN A 282 -13.68 -0.90 -35.93
C GLN A 282 -15.14 -0.63 -36.30
N SER A 283 -15.87 0.01 -35.38
CA SER A 283 -17.26 0.42 -35.60
C SER A 283 -17.53 1.82 -35.04
N ALA A 284 -17.85 2.76 -35.93
CA ALA A 284 -18.28 4.11 -35.56
C ALA A 284 -19.81 4.22 -35.44
N VAL A 285 -20.49 3.13 -35.08
CA VAL A 285 -21.90 3.19 -34.71
C VAL A 285 -21.97 3.52 -33.22
N SER A 286 -22.83 4.46 -32.84
CA SER A 286 -22.97 4.85 -31.44
C SER A 286 -23.81 3.81 -30.72
N LEU A 287 -23.20 3.02 -29.83
CA LEU A 287 -23.90 2.05 -29.00
C LEU A 287 -24.52 2.76 -27.80
N PHE A 288 -25.76 2.42 -27.43
CA PHE A 288 -26.38 3.01 -26.25
C PHE A 288 -25.87 2.35 -24.97
N THR A 289 -25.87 1.02 -24.90
CA THR A 289 -25.27 0.31 -23.76
C THR A 289 -24.58 -0.97 -24.19
N VAL A 290 -23.52 -1.34 -23.48
CA VAL A 290 -22.88 -2.66 -23.57
C VAL A 290 -22.78 -3.24 -22.17
N ARG A 291 -23.42 -4.40 -21.94
CA ARG A 291 -23.32 -5.17 -20.70
C ARG A 291 -22.55 -6.46 -20.93
N VAL A 292 -21.55 -6.70 -20.10
CA VAL A 292 -20.68 -7.88 -20.16
C VAL A 292 -20.86 -8.71 -18.90
N ASP A 293 -21.63 -9.79 -19.01
CA ASP A 293 -21.77 -10.82 -17.96
C ASP A 293 -20.83 -12.02 -18.25
N GLY A 294 -20.39 -12.19 -19.49
CA GLY A 294 -19.36 -13.14 -19.91
C GLY A 294 -18.00 -12.47 -20.14
N SER A 295 -17.44 -12.55 -21.34
CA SER A 295 -16.15 -11.92 -21.65
C SER A 295 -16.19 -11.08 -22.92
N LEU A 296 -15.52 -9.92 -22.88
CA LEU A 296 -15.29 -9.04 -24.02
C LEU A 296 -13.79 -8.85 -24.21
N ASP A 297 -13.25 -9.39 -25.30
CA ASP A 297 -11.80 -9.42 -25.56
C ASP A 297 -11.46 -8.62 -26.82
N PHE A 298 -10.66 -7.57 -26.70
CA PHE A 298 -10.21 -6.76 -27.82
C PHE A 298 -8.99 -7.39 -28.50
N ALA A 299 -8.95 -7.34 -29.84
CA ALA A 299 -7.80 -7.82 -30.60
C ALA A 299 -6.52 -7.02 -30.27
N THR A 300 -5.40 -7.71 -30.05
CA THR A 300 -4.10 -7.09 -29.76
C THR A 300 -3.24 -6.86 -31.00
N ASP A 301 -3.62 -7.45 -32.13
CA ASP A 301 -2.88 -7.46 -33.40
C ASP A 301 -3.63 -6.74 -34.55
N ALA A 302 -4.78 -6.11 -34.26
CA ALA A 302 -5.58 -5.36 -35.22
C ALA A 302 -6.23 -4.15 -34.56
N ASN A 303 -6.33 -3.03 -35.29
CA ASN A 303 -6.94 -1.82 -34.77
C ASN A 303 -8.41 -2.03 -34.40
N THR A 304 -8.82 -1.56 -33.23
CA THR A 304 -10.20 -1.62 -32.74
C THR A 304 -10.71 -0.23 -32.37
N PHE A 305 -11.97 0.04 -32.68
CA PHE A 305 -12.64 1.31 -32.34
C PHE A 305 -14.09 1.02 -31.95
N MET A 306 -14.46 1.36 -30.72
CA MET A 306 -15.82 1.26 -30.20
C MET A 306 -16.32 2.65 -29.78
N GLU A 307 -17.48 3.05 -30.28
CA GLU A 307 -18.22 4.20 -29.76
C GLU A 307 -19.41 3.73 -28.93
N VAL A 308 -19.48 4.17 -27.67
CA VAL A 308 -20.49 3.70 -26.71
C VAL A 308 -20.83 4.80 -25.71
N ASP A 309 -22.10 4.91 -25.31
CA ASP A 309 -22.45 5.76 -24.17
C ASP A 309 -22.01 5.08 -22.87
N THR A 310 -22.60 3.93 -22.52
CA THR A 310 -22.30 3.24 -21.25
C THR A 310 -21.85 1.79 -21.46
N LEU A 311 -20.65 1.45 -21.02
CA LEU A 311 -20.13 0.07 -20.96
C LEU A 311 -20.07 -0.38 -19.50
N VAL A 312 -20.76 -1.48 -19.18
CA VAL A 312 -20.78 -2.09 -17.85
C VAL A 312 -20.26 -3.52 -17.92
N VAL A 313 -19.24 -3.82 -17.13
CA VAL A 313 -18.82 -5.20 -16.83
C VAL A 313 -19.48 -5.60 -15.52
N ALA A 314 -20.30 -6.65 -15.56
CA ALA A 314 -20.96 -7.19 -14.37
C ALA A 314 -19.93 -7.95 -13.50
N PRO A 315 -20.22 -8.28 -12.23
CA PRO A 315 -19.18 -8.78 -11.36
C PRO A 315 -18.71 -10.21 -11.62
N GLY A 316 -19.38 -10.95 -12.50
CA GLY A 316 -18.85 -12.21 -13.05
C GLY A 316 -18.31 -12.07 -14.47
N GLY A 317 -18.33 -10.85 -15.02
CA GLY A 317 -17.88 -10.55 -16.36
C GLY A 317 -16.43 -10.10 -16.38
N LYS A 318 -15.81 -10.19 -17.56
CA LYS A 318 -14.42 -9.81 -17.79
C LYS A 318 -14.27 -8.95 -19.04
N MET A 319 -13.43 -7.92 -18.95
CA MET A 319 -13.00 -7.14 -20.10
C MET A 319 -11.47 -7.21 -20.26
N THR A 320 -11.02 -7.61 -21.45
CA THR A 320 -9.60 -7.75 -21.77
C THR A 320 -9.22 -6.87 -22.97
N ILE A 321 -8.27 -5.97 -22.79
CA ILE A 321 -7.59 -5.19 -23.84
C ILE A 321 -6.10 -5.51 -23.75
N GLY A 322 -5.69 -6.69 -24.22
CA GLY A 322 -4.34 -7.22 -24.00
C GLY A 322 -4.10 -7.67 -22.55
N THR A 323 -2.94 -8.30 -22.34
CA THR A 323 -2.45 -8.82 -21.05
C THR A 323 -0.96 -8.53 -20.90
N VAL A 324 -0.36 -8.75 -19.72
CA VAL A 324 1.09 -8.60 -19.51
C VAL A 324 1.89 -9.41 -20.55
N ASP A 325 1.51 -10.66 -20.78
CA ASP A 325 2.20 -11.56 -21.73
C ASP A 325 1.87 -11.27 -23.21
N ASN A 326 0.78 -10.57 -23.48
CA ASN A 326 0.31 -10.25 -24.82
C ASN A 326 -0.36 -8.87 -24.85
N PRO A 327 0.41 -7.79 -24.71
CA PRO A 327 -0.13 -6.43 -24.77
C PRO A 327 -0.59 -6.09 -26.19
N VAL A 328 -1.39 -5.04 -26.33
CA VAL A 328 -1.75 -4.47 -27.64
C VAL A 328 -0.47 -4.02 -28.34
N ALA A 329 -0.23 -4.52 -29.55
CA ALA A 329 1.00 -4.27 -30.30
C ALA A 329 1.23 -2.75 -30.53
N ALA A 330 2.48 -2.30 -30.50
CA ALA A 330 2.83 -0.87 -30.51
C ALA A 330 2.37 -0.09 -31.77
N ASP A 331 2.13 -0.78 -32.88
CA ASP A 331 1.61 -0.25 -34.13
C ASP A 331 0.09 -0.46 -34.33
N VAL A 332 -0.58 -1.02 -33.32
CA VAL A 332 -2.02 -1.25 -33.27
C VAL A 332 -2.67 -0.28 -32.30
N GLU A 333 -3.84 0.27 -32.67
CA GLU A 333 -4.63 1.18 -31.84
C GLU A 333 -5.93 0.53 -31.35
N THR A 334 -6.22 0.68 -30.06
CA THR A 334 -7.51 0.31 -29.45
C THR A 334 -8.15 1.54 -28.82
N ILE A 335 -9.32 1.94 -29.31
CA ILE A 335 -10.02 3.13 -28.85
C ILE A 335 -11.43 2.76 -28.36
N ILE A 336 -11.74 3.17 -27.13
CA ILE A 336 -13.10 3.25 -26.60
C ILE A 336 -13.47 4.73 -26.49
N GLN A 337 -14.35 5.19 -27.37
CA GLN A 337 -14.84 6.56 -27.39
C GLN A 337 -16.20 6.62 -26.68
N ILE A 338 -16.29 7.44 -25.64
CA ILE A 338 -17.53 7.70 -24.91
C ILE A 338 -18.34 8.72 -25.69
N ALA A 339 -19.52 8.30 -26.16
CA ALA A 339 -20.37 9.07 -27.06
C ALA A 339 -20.95 10.34 -26.41
N ASP A 340 -20.97 11.44 -27.16
CA ASP A 340 -21.68 12.67 -26.80
C ASP A 340 -23.15 12.59 -27.24
N ASN A 341 -23.99 12.04 -26.37
CA ASN A 341 -25.44 11.98 -26.58
C ASN A 341 -26.21 13.19 -26.01
N GLY A 342 -25.52 14.31 -25.71
CA GLY A 342 -26.12 15.48 -25.07
C GLY A 342 -26.45 15.27 -23.58
N PRO A 343 -27.39 16.03 -22.99
CA PRO A 343 -27.74 15.91 -21.56
C PRO A 343 -28.20 14.50 -21.17
N ILE A 344 -27.76 14.00 -20.01
CA ILE A 344 -28.16 12.69 -19.46
C ILE A 344 -29.65 12.71 -19.08
N ASP A 345 -30.39 11.65 -19.44
CA ASP A 345 -31.78 11.46 -19.03
C ASP A 345 -31.84 10.96 -17.58
N THR A 346 -32.13 11.86 -16.63
CA THR A 346 -32.20 11.54 -15.19
C THR A 346 -33.38 10.64 -14.81
N SER A 347 -34.32 10.36 -15.73
CA SER A 347 -35.36 9.36 -15.51
C SER A 347 -34.87 7.93 -15.75
N TRP A 348 -33.87 7.77 -16.61
CA TRP A 348 -33.15 6.51 -16.82
C TRP A 348 -32.00 6.37 -15.82
N ASP A 349 -31.25 7.45 -15.60
CA ASP A 349 -30.07 7.48 -14.75
C ASP A 349 -30.22 8.51 -13.61
N PRO A 350 -30.97 8.19 -12.55
CA PRO A 350 -31.22 9.11 -11.44
C PRO A 350 -29.98 9.36 -10.55
N MET A 351 -28.92 8.58 -10.72
CA MET A 351 -27.67 8.67 -9.96
C MET A 351 -26.53 9.26 -10.80
N LEU A 352 -26.78 9.58 -12.08
CA LEU A 352 -25.80 10.05 -13.05
C LEU A 352 -24.59 9.11 -13.21
N PHE A 353 -24.77 7.79 -13.11
CA PHE A 353 -23.71 6.78 -13.28
C PHE A 353 -23.38 6.47 -14.75
N SER A 354 -24.28 6.71 -15.70
CA SER A 354 -24.11 6.37 -17.12
C SER A 354 -22.93 7.10 -17.79
N ARG A 355 -22.74 6.91 -19.09
CA ARG A 355 -21.73 7.60 -19.89
C ARG A 355 -20.30 7.39 -19.38
N GLY A 356 -19.74 6.23 -19.69
CA GLY A 356 -18.43 5.81 -19.19
C GLY A 356 -18.18 4.30 -19.30
N VAL A 357 -17.02 3.89 -18.80
CA VAL A 357 -16.64 2.49 -18.58
C VAL A 357 -16.74 2.21 -17.09
N ILE A 358 -17.61 1.28 -16.71
CA ILE A 358 -17.86 0.92 -15.31
C ILE A 358 -17.67 -0.59 -15.16
N SER A 359 -16.80 -1.02 -14.25
CA SER A 359 -16.60 -2.44 -14.00
C SER A 359 -16.95 -2.82 -12.57
N HIS A 360 -17.61 -3.97 -12.39
CA HIS A 360 -17.65 -4.71 -11.13
C HIS A 360 -16.83 -6.00 -11.16
N GLY A 361 -16.31 -6.38 -12.32
CA GLY A 361 -15.54 -7.61 -12.52
C GLY A 361 -14.17 -7.32 -13.10
N ASP A 362 -13.51 -8.37 -13.55
CA ASP A 362 -12.11 -8.34 -13.95
C ASP A 362 -11.86 -7.37 -15.11
N VAL A 363 -10.81 -6.56 -14.97
CA VAL A 363 -10.34 -5.68 -16.04
C VAL A 363 -8.85 -5.89 -16.26
N GLN A 364 -8.50 -6.24 -17.48
CA GLN A 364 -7.12 -6.24 -17.96
C GLN A 364 -7.00 -5.30 -19.15
N ILE A 365 -6.14 -4.29 -19.05
CA ILE A 365 -5.87 -3.32 -20.11
C ILE A 365 -4.35 -3.16 -20.21
N HIS A 366 -3.73 -3.63 -21.28
CA HIS A 366 -2.29 -3.59 -21.48
C HIS A 366 -1.98 -3.04 -22.86
N GLY A 367 -1.65 -1.75 -22.89
CA GLY A 367 -1.05 -1.10 -24.06
C GLY A 367 0.41 -1.49 -24.27
N ALA A 368 1.01 -0.97 -25.33
CA ALA A 368 2.43 -1.11 -25.56
C ALA A 368 3.21 -0.28 -24.53
N GLU A 369 4.16 -0.95 -23.88
CA GLU A 369 5.06 -0.35 -22.90
C GLU A 369 5.79 0.88 -23.44
N LYS A 370 5.91 1.90 -22.58
CA LYS A 370 6.51 3.18 -22.92
C LYS A 370 7.04 3.87 -21.66
N THR A 371 8.23 4.46 -21.75
CA THR A 371 8.74 5.37 -20.71
C THR A 371 7.77 6.55 -20.56
N SER A 372 7.16 6.74 -19.39
CA SER A 372 6.15 7.78 -19.19
C SER A 372 6.72 9.18 -19.15
N PHE A 373 7.84 9.40 -18.47
CA PHE A 373 8.54 10.69 -18.41
C PHE A 373 10.02 10.53 -18.10
N LEU A 374 10.80 11.56 -18.42
CA LEU A 374 12.25 11.62 -18.15
C LEU A 374 12.68 13.04 -17.77
N LYS A 375 13.78 13.15 -17.03
CA LYS A 375 14.45 14.43 -16.80
C LYS A 375 15.25 14.84 -18.04
N VAL A 376 15.31 16.14 -18.29
CA VAL A 376 16.16 16.69 -19.38
C VAL A 376 17.63 16.72 -18.95
N ALA A 377 18.54 16.37 -19.86
CA ALA A 377 19.99 16.36 -19.62
C ALA A 377 20.62 17.77 -19.57
N SER A 378 19.93 18.77 -20.11
CA SER A 378 20.36 20.17 -20.10
C SER A 378 19.13 21.08 -20.14
N ASP A 379 19.23 22.25 -19.50
CA ASP A 379 18.15 23.25 -19.45
C ASP A 379 17.68 23.61 -20.88
N PRO A 380 16.41 23.34 -21.24
CA PRO A 380 15.83 23.76 -22.51
C PRO A 380 15.54 25.26 -22.50
N MET A 381 15.90 25.97 -23.57
CA MET A 381 15.75 27.42 -23.65
C MET A 381 14.70 27.81 -24.69
N ALA A 382 14.11 29.00 -24.53
CA ALA A 382 13.18 29.57 -25.49
C ALA A 382 13.83 29.64 -26.88
N GLY A 383 13.12 29.17 -27.90
CA GLY A 383 13.59 29.08 -29.27
C GLY A 383 14.30 27.76 -29.63
N ASP A 384 14.61 26.90 -28.67
CA ASP A 384 15.10 25.55 -28.95
C ASP A 384 14.03 24.74 -29.71
N THR A 385 14.47 23.79 -30.52
CA THR A 385 13.61 22.92 -31.36
C THR A 385 13.90 21.43 -31.10
N SER A 386 14.65 21.16 -30.03
CA SER A 386 14.97 19.81 -29.58
C SER A 386 15.27 19.78 -28.08
N LEU A 387 14.95 18.68 -27.42
CA LEU A 387 15.32 18.37 -26.04
C LEU A 387 16.41 17.29 -26.05
N SER A 388 17.36 17.39 -25.13
CA SER A 388 18.26 16.29 -24.79
C SER A 388 17.76 15.67 -23.49
N LEU A 389 17.51 14.36 -23.50
CA LEU A 389 17.04 13.57 -22.37
C LEU A 389 18.22 12.89 -21.66
N GLU A 390 18.07 12.59 -20.38
CA GLU A 390 19.12 11.92 -19.59
C GLU A 390 19.45 10.51 -20.11
N SER A 391 18.45 9.83 -20.66
CA SER A 391 18.54 8.52 -21.30
C SER A 391 17.71 8.51 -22.60
N PRO A 392 18.00 7.59 -23.54
CA PRO A 392 17.09 7.34 -24.66
C PRO A 392 15.74 6.83 -24.13
N PRO A 393 14.60 7.40 -24.57
CA PRO A 393 13.29 6.92 -24.13
C PRO A 393 12.88 5.64 -24.86
N ASP A 394 12.22 4.74 -24.15
CA ASP A 394 11.66 3.51 -24.72
C ASP A 394 10.21 3.72 -25.18
N GLY A 395 9.85 3.13 -26.31
CA GLY A 395 8.49 3.19 -26.88
C GLY A 395 8.07 4.52 -27.51
N TRP A 396 8.84 5.61 -27.37
CA TRP A 396 8.49 6.92 -27.97
C TRP A 396 8.54 6.91 -29.50
N LYS A 397 7.58 7.55 -30.15
CA LYS A 397 7.50 7.63 -31.63
C LYS A 397 7.18 9.03 -32.14
N VAL A 398 7.49 9.27 -33.42
CA VAL A 398 7.08 10.48 -34.13
C VAL A 398 5.56 10.60 -34.12
N GLY A 399 5.04 11.77 -33.76
CA GLY A 399 3.62 12.04 -33.57
C GLY A 399 3.13 11.97 -32.13
N ASP A 400 3.93 11.42 -31.21
CA ASP A 400 3.57 11.42 -29.78
C ASP A 400 3.45 12.85 -29.24
N LYS A 401 2.47 13.04 -28.36
CA LYS A 401 2.24 14.27 -27.60
C LYS A 401 3.07 14.26 -26.33
N LEU A 402 3.81 15.34 -26.11
CA LEU A 402 4.65 15.57 -24.95
C LEU A 402 4.19 16.80 -24.19
N VAL A 403 4.45 16.82 -22.89
CA VAL A 403 4.38 18.03 -22.06
C VAL A 403 5.73 18.22 -21.38
N LEU A 404 6.37 19.36 -21.64
CA LEU A 404 7.57 19.81 -20.95
C LEU A 404 7.18 20.69 -19.77
N THR A 405 7.66 20.37 -18.56
CA THR A 405 7.32 21.11 -17.34
C THR A 405 7.88 22.53 -17.35
N GLY A 406 7.06 23.51 -16.99
CA GLY A 406 7.47 24.86 -16.63
C GLY A 406 8.23 24.83 -15.31
N THR A 407 9.34 25.57 -15.23
CA THR A 407 10.23 25.54 -14.07
C THR A 407 10.04 26.72 -13.12
N HIS A 408 9.28 27.74 -13.52
CA HIS A 408 9.07 28.95 -12.72
C HIS A 408 7.61 29.14 -12.35
N LEU A 409 7.37 29.67 -11.14
CA LEU A 409 6.08 30.24 -10.79
C LEU A 409 5.81 31.48 -11.64
N THR A 410 4.61 31.58 -12.21
CA THR A 410 4.17 32.75 -12.97
C THR A 410 3.66 33.87 -12.06
N GLU A 411 3.35 35.04 -12.66
CA GLU A 411 3.03 36.27 -11.93
C GLU A 411 1.96 36.10 -10.83
N ALA A 412 2.14 36.80 -9.71
CA ALA A 412 1.30 36.70 -8.52
C ALA A 412 -0.18 37.08 -8.76
N ASP A 413 -1.05 36.16 -8.34
CA ASP A 413 -2.51 36.18 -8.32
C ASP A 413 -3.16 37.50 -7.83
N THR A 414 -4.10 38.01 -8.63
CA THR A 414 -4.98 39.17 -8.31
C THR A 414 -6.47 38.81 -8.21
N GLY A 415 -6.81 37.53 -8.31
CA GLY A 415 -8.18 37.01 -8.25
C GLY A 415 -8.83 37.09 -6.87
N ASP A 416 -10.14 36.87 -6.83
CA ASP A 416 -10.93 36.84 -5.59
C ASP A 416 -10.88 35.44 -4.93
N TRP A 417 -11.10 35.38 -3.62
CA TRP A 417 -11.15 34.11 -2.88
C TRP A 417 -12.30 33.22 -3.34
N GLY A 418 -12.04 31.92 -3.50
CA GLY A 418 -13.00 30.92 -3.95
C GLY A 418 -13.17 30.82 -5.47
N GLU A 419 -12.53 31.70 -6.25
CA GLU A 419 -12.51 31.61 -7.71
C GLU A 419 -11.38 30.68 -8.18
N PRO A 420 -11.48 30.06 -9.36
CA PRO A 420 -10.38 29.34 -9.99
C PRO A 420 -9.12 30.19 -10.08
N HIS A 421 -7.96 29.57 -9.86
CA HIS A 421 -6.68 30.24 -9.99
C HIS A 421 -6.49 30.71 -11.44
N PRO A 422 -6.30 32.02 -11.69
CA PRO A 422 -6.15 32.53 -13.06
C PRO A 422 -4.76 32.26 -13.64
N ASP A 423 -3.80 31.84 -12.80
CA ASP A 423 -2.40 31.76 -13.19
C ASP A 423 -2.11 30.50 -14.02
N THR A 424 -1.44 30.73 -15.14
CA THR A 424 -1.02 29.69 -16.08
C THR A 424 0.39 29.24 -15.71
N SER A 425 0.68 27.94 -15.72
CA SER A 425 2.06 27.47 -15.70
C SER A 425 2.79 27.76 -17.03
N GLN A 426 4.13 27.65 -17.03
CA GLN A 426 4.96 27.74 -18.24
C GLN A 426 5.14 26.37 -18.93
N ASP A 427 4.28 25.40 -18.64
CA ASP A 427 4.33 24.07 -19.28
C ASP A 427 4.10 24.19 -20.79
N GLU A 428 4.77 23.35 -21.57
CA GLU A 428 4.67 23.38 -23.04
C GLU A 428 4.24 22.04 -23.63
N GLU A 429 3.11 22.06 -24.35
CA GLU A 429 2.65 20.95 -25.18
C GLU A 429 3.42 20.92 -26.51
N LEU A 430 3.99 19.77 -26.84
CA LEU A 430 4.87 19.55 -27.99
C LEU A 430 4.49 18.26 -28.72
N VAL A 431 4.75 18.19 -30.03
CA VAL A 431 4.57 16.96 -30.81
C VAL A 431 5.90 16.50 -31.40
N ILE A 432 6.27 15.24 -31.19
CA ILE A 432 7.54 14.69 -31.70
C ILE A 432 7.53 14.69 -33.23
N THR A 433 8.57 15.27 -33.84
CA THR A 433 8.81 15.24 -35.29
C THR A 433 9.97 14.35 -35.70
N ARG A 434 10.94 14.11 -34.81
CA ARG A 434 12.11 13.23 -35.04
C ARG A 434 12.75 12.81 -33.71
N ILE A 435 13.32 11.60 -33.67
CA ILE A 435 14.07 11.05 -32.52
C ILE A 435 15.46 10.62 -33.01
N ASP A 436 16.51 11.04 -32.31
CA ASP A 436 17.90 10.60 -32.55
C ASP A 436 18.55 10.19 -31.22
N GLY A 437 18.37 8.93 -30.82
CA GLY A 437 18.83 8.47 -29.51
C GLY A 437 18.09 9.20 -28.39
N ASN A 438 18.82 9.87 -27.51
CA ASN A 438 18.27 10.68 -26.41
C ASN A 438 17.95 12.14 -26.80
N VAL A 439 17.93 12.47 -28.10
CA VAL A 439 17.56 13.81 -28.58
C VAL A 439 16.22 13.76 -29.31
N ILE A 440 15.24 14.53 -28.82
CA ILE A 440 13.89 14.59 -29.37
C ILE A 440 13.67 15.95 -30.03
N HIS A 441 13.22 15.95 -31.28
CA HIS A 441 12.83 17.15 -32.02
C HIS A 441 11.31 17.29 -32.06
N PHE A 442 10.81 18.52 -32.00
CA PHE A 442 9.37 18.82 -31.92
C PHE A 442 8.92 19.86 -32.96
N ASP A 443 7.62 20.08 -33.03
CA ASP A 443 6.90 20.72 -34.15
C ASP A 443 7.03 22.24 -34.22
N ARG A 444 7.45 22.89 -33.12
CA ARG A 444 7.59 24.34 -32.99
C ARG A 444 8.77 24.70 -32.08
N PRO A 445 9.34 25.91 -32.13
CA PRO A 445 10.29 26.33 -31.10
C PRO A 445 9.64 26.45 -29.72
N LEU A 446 10.41 26.21 -28.65
CA LEU A 446 9.99 26.50 -27.27
C LEU A 446 9.68 27.99 -27.10
N GLN A 447 8.68 28.29 -26.27
CA GLN A 447 8.26 29.64 -25.94
C GLN A 447 8.94 30.16 -24.67
N TYR A 448 9.24 29.28 -23.73
CA TYR A 448 9.76 29.63 -22.42
C TYR A 448 11.18 29.07 -22.22
N ASP A 449 11.90 29.70 -21.29
CA ASP A 449 13.12 29.13 -20.74
C ASP A 449 12.70 28.16 -19.61
N HIS A 450 13.25 26.96 -19.62
CA HIS A 450 12.96 25.88 -18.67
C HIS A 450 14.20 25.55 -17.82
N GLU A 451 14.95 26.58 -17.43
CA GLU A 451 16.11 26.44 -16.57
C GLU A 451 15.72 26.13 -15.13
N GLY A 452 16.46 25.20 -14.53
CA GLY A 452 16.46 25.03 -13.09
C GLY A 452 17.39 26.04 -12.40
N PRO A 453 17.13 26.37 -11.12
CA PRO A 453 17.95 27.31 -10.34
C PRO A 453 19.36 26.76 -10.01
N ARG A 454 19.59 25.45 -10.21
CA ARG A 454 20.84 24.74 -9.94
C ARG A 454 21.11 23.71 -11.04
N ALA A 455 22.35 23.21 -11.13
CA ALA A 455 22.76 22.33 -12.24
C ALA A 455 22.12 20.93 -12.20
N ASP A 456 21.74 20.46 -11.02
CA ASP A 456 21.09 19.17 -10.74
C ASP A 456 19.56 19.25 -10.73
N LEU A 457 18.99 20.46 -10.64
CA LEU A 457 17.55 20.72 -10.74
C LEU A 457 17.22 21.06 -12.19
N LYS A 458 16.27 20.33 -12.77
CA LYS A 458 15.99 20.34 -14.22
C LYS A 458 14.51 20.09 -14.47
N ALA A 459 14.03 20.55 -15.61
CA ALA A 459 12.69 20.22 -16.09
C ALA A 459 12.53 18.72 -16.40
N TYR A 460 11.29 18.27 -16.42
CA TYR A 460 10.89 16.95 -16.88
C TYR A 460 10.07 17.07 -18.17
N VAL A 461 10.07 16.02 -18.97
CA VAL A 461 9.16 15.89 -20.12
C VAL A 461 8.43 14.56 -20.04
N ALA A 462 7.11 14.63 -20.07
CA ALA A 462 6.21 13.48 -20.02
C ALA A 462 5.57 13.22 -21.39
N ASN A 463 5.39 11.94 -21.74
CA ASN A 463 4.73 11.49 -22.95
C ASN A 463 3.33 10.97 -22.61
N TYR A 464 2.31 11.56 -23.22
CA TYR A 464 0.91 11.25 -22.94
C TYR A 464 0.26 10.32 -23.96
N SER A 465 0.92 10.04 -25.08
CA SER A 465 0.33 9.19 -26.12
C SER A 465 0.41 7.72 -25.74
N ARG A 466 -0.73 7.03 -25.76
CA ARG A 466 -0.81 5.56 -25.66
C ARG A 466 -1.58 4.96 -26.83
N ASN A 467 -1.32 3.69 -27.11
CA ASN A 467 -2.00 2.99 -28.21
C ASN A 467 -3.34 2.37 -27.78
N VAL A 468 -3.60 2.31 -26.47
CA VAL A 468 -4.94 2.06 -25.90
C VAL A 468 -5.48 3.37 -25.34
N GLN A 469 -6.67 3.78 -25.77
CA GLN A 469 -7.28 5.06 -25.40
C GLN A 469 -8.74 4.90 -24.96
N ILE A 470 -9.11 5.55 -23.87
CA ILE A 470 -10.49 5.81 -23.47
C ILE A 470 -10.69 7.32 -23.46
N LEU A 471 -11.66 7.84 -24.22
CA LEU A 471 -11.77 9.28 -24.45
C LEU A 471 -13.21 9.76 -24.60
N THR A 472 -13.47 11.02 -24.29
CA THR A 472 -14.77 11.67 -24.56
C THR A 472 -14.86 12.15 -26.01
N GLU A 473 -15.95 11.83 -26.71
CA GLU A 473 -16.25 12.37 -28.03
C GLU A 473 -16.40 13.91 -27.98
N ASN A 474 -15.80 14.62 -28.95
CA ASN A 474 -15.92 16.08 -29.07
C ASN A 474 -15.50 16.85 -27.79
N ALA A 475 -14.53 16.33 -27.03
CA ALA A 475 -14.07 16.85 -25.74
C ALA A 475 -13.96 18.39 -25.61
N ASP A 476 -13.43 19.07 -26.63
CA ASP A 476 -13.25 20.53 -26.65
C ASP A 476 -14.58 21.33 -26.68
N GLY A 477 -15.67 20.69 -27.10
CA GLY A 477 -16.97 21.33 -27.35
C GLY A 477 -18.09 20.89 -26.41
N VAL A 478 -17.89 19.82 -25.64
CA VAL A 478 -18.90 19.27 -24.73
C VAL A 478 -18.86 19.96 -23.37
N PRO A 479 -20.03 20.29 -22.76
CA PRO A 479 -20.08 20.74 -21.38
C PRO A 479 -19.50 19.68 -20.43
N VAL A 480 -18.83 20.11 -19.35
CA VAL A 480 -18.20 19.21 -18.36
C VAL A 480 -19.13 18.10 -17.89
N HIS A 481 -20.37 18.43 -17.49
CA HIS A 481 -21.37 17.47 -17.00
C HIS A 481 -21.81 16.42 -18.04
N GLN A 482 -21.39 16.52 -19.30
CA GLN A 482 -21.70 15.58 -20.39
C GLN A 482 -20.53 14.67 -20.77
N ARG A 483 -19.34 14.82 -20.16
CA ARG A 483 -18.16 14.01 -20.45
C ARG A 483 -18.30 12.56 -19.94
N GLY A 484 -17.48 11.68 -20.51
CA GLY A 484 -17.31 10.31 -20.05
C GLY A 484 -16.53 10.23 -18.72
N HIS A 485 -16.54 9.07 -18.09
CA HIS A 485 -15.73 8.78 -16.90
C HIS A 485 -15.38 7.28 -16.86
N VAL A 486 -14.44 6.90 -16.00
CA VAL A 486 -14.10 5.50 -15.75
C VAL A 486 -14.20 5.21 -14.26
N MET A 487 -14.81 4.07 -13.92
CA MET A 487 -14.95 3.61 -12.55
C MET A 487 -14.80 2.09 -12.46
N PHE A 488 -13.77 1.62 -11.78
CA PHE A 488 -13.58 0.22 -11.43
C PHE A 488 -14.04 0.02 -9.99
N MET A 489 -15.13 -0.69 -9.81
CA MET A 489 -15.84 -0.81 -8.55
C MET A 489 -15.68 -2.20 -7.98
N HIS A 490 -15.41 -2.29 -6.67
CA HIS A 490 -15.67 -3.50 -5.87
C HIS A 490 -14.90 -4.76 -6.28
N SER A 491 -13.88 -4.64 -7.12
CA SER A 491 -13.02 -5.72 -7.59
C SER A 491 -11.57 -5.27 -7.46
N ASP A 492 -10.78 -6.14 -6.86
CA ASP A 492 -9.31 -6.11 -6.72
C ASP A 492 -8.59 -6.63 -7.97
N ASP A 493 -9.25 -7.45 -8.79
CA ASP A 493 -8.80 -7.95 -10.10
C ASP A 493 -8.73 -6.86 -11.22
N ILE A 494 -8.00 -5.78 -10.97
CA ILE A 494 -7.82 -4.64 -11.89
C ILE A 494 -6.34 -4.48 -12.25
N ASP A 495 -6.01 -4.68 -13.52
CA ASP A 495 -4.67 -4.39 -14.08
C ASP A 495 -4.78 -3.50 -15.32
N VAL A 496 -4.33 -2.25 -15.19
CA VAL A 496 -4.37 -1.23 -16.24
C VAL A 496 -2.98 -0.66 -16.45
N ARG A 497 -2.39 -1.00 -17.60
CA ARG A 497 -1.05 -0.61 -18.01
C ARG A 497 -1.03 0.11 -19.35
N TYR A 498 -0.30 1.22 -19.40
CA TYR A 498 0.01 1.95 -20.63
C TYR A 498 -1.23 2.37 -21.44
N ALA A 499 -2.30 2.82 -20.76
CA ALA A 499 -3.52 3.35 -21.37
C ALA A 499 -3.63 4.88 -21.20
N GLU A 500 -4.26 5.54 -22.17
CA GLU A 500 -4.52 6.99 -22.16
C GLU A 500 -6.00 7.25 -21.86
N PHE A 501 -6.24 8.15 -20.92
CA PHE A 501 -7.53 8.63 -20.43
C PHE A 501 -7.64 10.11 -20.80
N PHE A 502 -8.30 10.39 -21.92
CA PHE A 502 -8.27 11.70 -22.56
C PHE A 502 -9.59 12.44 -22.42
N GLU A 503 -9.55 13.61 -21.77
CA GLU A 503 -10.67 14.52 -21.55
C GLU A 503 -11.87 13.82 -20.88
N LEU A 504 -11.56 13.00 -19.88
CA LEU A 504 -12.51 12.24 -19.07
C LEU A 504 -12.75 12.91 -17.71
N GLY A 505 -13.80 12.44 -17.04
CA GLY A 505 -14.32 13.00 -15.80
C GLY A 505 -15.35 14.10 -16.06
N ARG A 506 -16.33 14.16 -15.18
CA ARG A 506 -17.40 15.17 -15.18
C ARG A 506 -17.82 15.68 -13.80
N THR A 507 -17.19 15.19 -12.72
CA THR A 507 -17.22 15.90 -11.43
C THR A 507 -16.35 17.15 -11.58
N ASP A 508 -16.95 18.33 -11.49
CA ASP A 508 -16.27 19.62 -11.65
C ASP A 508 -15.78 20.13 -10.29
N LYS A 509 -14.47 20.14 -10.05
CA LYS A 509 -13.89 20.62 -8.79
C LYS A 509 -13.74 22.15 -8.72
N SER A 510 -14.03 22.87 -9.81
CA SER A 510 -14.09 24.34 -9.80
C SER A 510 -15.31 24.84 -9.05
N GLU A 511 -16.39 24.07 -9.06
CA GLU A 511 -17.58 24.29 -8.26
C GLU A 511 -17.69 23.25 -7.15
N ARG A 512 -18.70 23.38 -6.29
CA ARG A 512 -18.91 22.42 -5.21
C ARG A 512 -19.56 21.15 -5.76
N ALA A 513 -19.03 19.99 -5.39
CA ALA A 513 -19.59 18.69 -5.72
C ALA A 513 -20.40 18.11 -4.55
N PHE A 514 -21.38 17.28 -4.88
CA PHE A 514 -22.34 16.74 -3.91
C PHE A 514 -22.47 15.23 -4.04
N ASP A 515 -22.74 14.58 -2.92
CA ASP A 515 -23.26 13.23 -2.92
C ASP A 515 -24.72 13.25 -3.37
N VAL A 516 -25.13 12.24 -4.15
CA VAL A 516 -26.50 12.18 -4.67
C VAL A 516 -27.53 12.19 -3.53
N ALA A 517 -27.20 11.56 -2.41
CA ALA A 517 -28.05 11.47 -1.22
C ALA A 517 -28.36 12.85 -0.57
N ASP A 518 -27.52 13.86 -0.81
CA ASP A 518 -27.68 15.20 -0.24
C ASP A 518 -28.59 16.11 -1.06
N LEU A 519 -28.95 15.70 -2.28
CA LEU A 519 -29.75 16.51 -3.19
C LEU A 519 -31.25 16.18 -3.09
N ASN A 520 -32.08 17.23 -3.15
CA ASN A 520 -33.55 17.07 -3.20
C ASN A 520 -34.04 16.61 -4.58
N SER A 521 -33.27 16.90 -5.63
CA SER A 521 -33.52 16.51 -7.02
C SER A 521 -32.19 16.46 -7.76
N VAL A 522 -32.06 15.49 -8.66
CA VAL A 522 -30.92 15.35 -9.57
C VAL A 522 -31.33 15.82 -10.94
N ASP A 523 -30.64 16.84 -11.44
CA ASP A 523 -30.75 17.37 -12.80
C ASP A 523 -29.52 16.93 -13.62
N ALA A 524 -29.61 16.96 -14.96
CA ALA A 524 -28.54 16.48 -15.84
C ALA A 524 -27.20 17.22 -15.69
N ASP A 525 -27.22 18.43 -15.12
CA ASP A 525 -26.07 19.29 -14.83
C ASP A 525 -25.73 19.34 -13.33
N SER A 526 -26.28 18.44 -12.51
CA SER A 526 -25.90 18.33 -11.10
C SER A 526 -24.45 17.85 -10.98
N ASN A 527 -23.64 18.59 -10.22
CA ASN A 527 -22.24 18.27 -9.99
C ASN A 527 -22.09 17.16 -8.93
N ILE A 528 -22.18 15.91 -9.37
CA ILE A 528 -22.11 14.73 -8.51
C ILE A 528 -20.65 14.26 -8.37
N LYS A 529 -20.25 13.87 -7.16
CA LYS A 529 -18.93 13.27 -6.88
C LYS A 529 -18.72 11.93 -7.61
N ALA A 530 -17.49 11.43 -7.61
CA ALA A 530 -17.13 10.11 -8.13
C ALA A 530 -17.28 9.93 -9.66
N ARG A 531 -17.21 10.98 -10.47
CA ARG A 531 -17.17 10.88 -11.96
C ARG A 531 -15.84 11.44 -12.46
N TYR A 532 -14.78 10.66 -12.26
CA TYR A 532 -13.39 11.07 -12.50
C TYR A 532 -12.79 10.39 -13.73
N SER A 533 -11.56 10.76 -14.10
CA SER A 533 -10.91 10.21 -15.30
C SER A 533 -10.61 8.72 -15.15
N LEU A 534 -10.02 8.34 -14.01
CA LEU A 534 -9.80 6.95 -13.58
C LEU A 534 -10.10 6.86 -12.09
N HIS A 535 -11.04 6.00 -11.71
CA HIS A 535 -11.48 5.87 -10.32
C HIS A 535 -11.50 4.39 -9.90
N LEU A 536 -10.62 4.01 -8.98
CA LEU A 536 -10.71 2.77 -8.20
C LEU A 536 -11.65 3.02 -7.02
N HIS A 537 -12.80 2.35 -7.02
CA HIS A 537 -13.89 2.60 -6.07
C HIS A 537 -14.14 1.36 -5.22
N ARG A 538 -13.63 1.38 -3.99
CA ARG A 538 -13.91 0.40 -2.94
C ARG A 538 -13.53 -1.03 -3.31
N ALA A 539 -12.37 -1.21 -3.92
CA ALA A 539 -11.80 -2.49 -4.32
C ALA A 539 -11.32 -3.35 -3.13
N GLY A 540 -11.26 -2.78 -1.91
CA GLY A 540 -10.79 -3.49 -0.71
C GLY A 540 -9.38 -3.10 -0.33
N VAL A 541 -9.08 -3.07 0.97
CA VAL A 541 -7.84 -2.49 1.53
C VAL A 541 -6.94 -3.50 2.26
N SER A 542 -7.48 -4.69 2.55
CA SER A 542 -6.86 -5.68 3.46
C SER A 542 -6.04 -6.75 2.75
N GLU A 543 -6.31 -7.01 1.46
CA GLU A 543 -5.55 -7.98 0.65
C GLU A 543 -4.29 -7.30 0.12
N LEU A 544 -3.29 -7.15 1.00
CA LEU A 544 -2.08 -6.38 0.72
C LEU A 544 -1.18 -7.04 -0.34
N ASP A 545 -1.31 -8.35 -0.56
CA ASP A 545 -0.57 -9.13 -1.53
C ASP A 545 -1.21 -9.19 -2.93
N ASP A 546 -2.42 -8.63 -3.10
CA ASP A 546 -3.13 -8.50 -4.38
C ASP A 546 -3.63 -7.06 -4.65
N PRO A 547 -2.72 -6.09 -4.86
CA PRO A 547 -3.10 -4.72 -5.15
C PRO A 547 -3.61 -4.54 -6.59
N ALA A 548 -4.57 -3.63 -6.77
CA ALA A 548 -4.93 -3.14 -8.10
C ALA A 548 -3.71 -2.46 -8.75
N MET A 549 -3.44 -2.79 -10.03
CA MET A 549 -2.25 -2.35 -10.75
C MET A 549 -2.57 -1.22 -11.73
N ILE A 550 -2.00 -0.03 -11.52
CA ILE A 550 -2.15 1.15 -12.40
C ILE A 550 -0.75 1.61 -12.82
N VAL A 551 -0.30 1.17 -14.00
CA VAL A 551 1.11 1.30 -14.42
C VAL A 551 1.26 2.09 -15.73
N GLY A 552 2.10 3.12 -15.77
CA GLY A 552 2.50 3.73 -17.04
C GLY A 552 1.39 4.49 -17.79
N ASN A 553 0.27 4.79 -17.14
CA ASN A 553 -0.91 5.39 -17.76
C ASN A 553 -0.76 6.90 -17.95
N ALA A 554 -1.63 7.47 -18.78
CA ALA A 554 -1.67 8.90 -19.05
C ALA A 554 -3.09 9.45 -18.85
N VAL A 555 -3.27 10.41 -17.95
CA VAL A 555 -4.49 11.23 -17.83
C VAL A 555 -4.21 12.61 -18.42
N TRP A 556 -5.04 13.05 -19.36
CA TRP A 556 -4.95 14.38 -19.94
C TRP A 556 -6.33 15.05 -19.89
N GLY A 557 -6.42 16.18 -19.20
CA GLY A 557 -7.63 16.99 -19.14
C GLY A 557 -8.69 16.37 -18.24
N SER A 558 -8.72 16.77 -16.97
CA SER A 558 -9.80 16.38 -16.07
C SER A 558 -10.42 17.60 -15.39
N PRO A 559 -11.76 17.75 -15.40
CA PRO A 559 -12.43 18.85 -14.70
C PRO A 559 -12.51 18.62 -13.18
N GLY A 560 -12.10 17.44 -12.72
CA GLY A 560 -12.03 17.06 -11.31
C GLY A 560 -10.74 16.29 -11.06
N TRP A 561 -10.77 15.34 -10.13
CA TRP A 561 -9.60 14.53 -9.84
C TRP A 561 -9.18 13.65 -11.04
N GLY A 562 -7.87 13.45 -11.18
CA GLY A 562 -7.28 12.64 -12.26
C GLY A 562 -7.37 11.15 -11.97
N TYR A 563 -6.43 10.65 -11.17
CA TYR A 563 -6.41 9.29 -10.61
C TYR A 563 -7.00 9.30 -9.21
N VAL A 564 -8.00 8.45 -8.97
CA VAL A 564 -8.68 8.34 -7.69
C VAL A 564 -8.54 6.93 -7.14
N HIS A 565 -7.95 6.87 -5.96
CA HIS A 565 -7.74 5.72 -5.11
C HIS A 565 -8.69 5.85 -3.94
N HIS A 566 -9.78 5.09 -3.92
CA HIS A 566 -10.82 5.23 -2.92
C HIS A 566 -11.09 3.88 -2.27
N ASP A 567 -10.84 3.76 -0.96
CA ASP A 567 -11.12 2.55 -0.16
C ASP A 567 -10.57 1.26 -0.84
N SER A 568 -9.33 1.34 -1.32
CA SER A 568 -8.68 0.29 -2.11
C SER A 568 -7.21 0.09 -1.71
N ASN A 569 -6.64 -1.06 -2.03
CA ASN A 569 -5.20 -1.34 -2.07
C ASN A 569 -4.74 -1.22 -3.53
N ALA A 570 -3.76 -0.37 -3.84
CA ALA A 570 -3.30 -0.18 -5.21
C ALA A 570 -1.83 0.20 -5.32
N ILE A 571 -1.19 -0.28 -6.40
CA ILE A 571 0.12 0.18 -6.86
C ILE A 571 -0.09 1.10 -8.07
N MET A 572 0.25 2.37 -7.91
CA MET A 572 0.27 3.37 -8.98
C MET A 572 1.71 3.75 -9.30
N THR A 573 2.24 3.30 -10.43
CA THR A 573 3.62 3.61 -10.82
C THR A 573 3.74 4.09 -12.25
N ASP A 574 4.72 4.96 -12.53
CA ASP A 574 4.99 5.52 -13.86
C ASP A 574 3.81 6.26 -14.49
N ASN A 575 2.82 6.73 -13.73
CA ASN A 575 1.67 7.41 -14.33
C ASN A 575 1.95 8.91 -14.53
N ALA A 576 1.38 9.46 -15.60
CA ALA A 576 1.41 10.88 -15.89
C ALA A 576 0.01 11.48 -15.85
N ALA A 577 -0.13 12.65 -15.22
CA ALA A 577 -1.36 13.44 -15.19
C ALA A 577 -1.08 14.86 -15.65
N TYR A 578 -1.83 15.35 -16.64
CA TYR A 578 -1.74 16.72 -17.14
C TYR A 578 -3.10 17.42 -17.19
N ASP A 579 -3.10 18.70 -16.84
CA ASP A 579 -4.26 19.60 -16.93
C ASP A 579 -5.46 19.10 -16.11
N VAL A 580 -5.21 18.89 -14.82
CA VAL A 580 -6.21 18.40 -13.87
C VAL A 580 -6.73 19.56 -13.01
N PHE A 581 -8.04 19.73 -12.95
CA PHE A 581 -8.67 20.66 -12.01
C PHE A 581 -8.91 19.98 -10.66
N GLY A 582 -8.18 20.38 -9.63
CA GLY A 582 -8.16 19.80 -8.31
C GLY A 582 -6.85 19.03 -8.09
N ALA A 583 -6.94 17.84 -7.53
CA ALA A 583 -5.80 16.98 -7.28
C ALA A 583 -5.58 15.98 -8.42
N ALA A 584 -4.34 15.83 -8.90
CA ALA A 584 -3.99 14.89 -9.96
C ALA A 584 -4.05 13.42 -9.49
N PHE A 585 -3.57 13.15 -8.28
CA PHE A 585 -3.64 11.86 -7.61
C PHE A 585 -4.32 12.02 -6.24
N VAL A 586 -5.27 11.15 -5.91
CA VAL A 586 -6.09 11.27 -4.70
C VAL A 586 -6.28 9.94 -4.00
N ALA A 587 -5.93 9.88 -2.72
CA ALA A 587 -6.44 8.90 -1.76
C ALA A 587 -7.59 9.57 -0.98
N GLU A 588 -8.81 9.06 -1.14
CA GLU A 588 -10.05 9.80 -0.84
C GLU A 588 -10.53 9.69 0.61
N THR A 589 -10.62 8.50 1.17
CA THR A 589 -11.28 8.24 2.47
C THR A 589 -10.32 8.05 3.64
N GLY A 590 -9.07 7.75 3.33
CA GLY A 590 -7.93 7.71 4.23
C GLY A 590 -7.56 6.34 4.79
N ASN A 591 -8.32 5.30 4.42
CA ASN A 591 -8.00 3.90 4.69
C ASN A 591 -7.31 3.20 3.52
N GLU A 592 -7.03 3.92 2.43
CA GLU A 592 -6.29 3.39 1.30
C GLU A 592 -4.88 2.96 1.69
N THR A 593 -4.45 1.84 1.12
CA THR A 593 -3.14 1.22 1.29
C THR A 593 -2.46 1.05 -0.07
N GLY A 594 -1.15 0.76 -0.06
CA GLY A 594 -0.38 0.52 -1.27
C GLY A 594 0.62 1.65 -1.55
N ARG A 595 0.97 1.86 -2.82
CA ARG A 595 2.15 2.66 -3.17
C ARG A 595 1.94 3.50 -4.42
N TRP A 596 2.36 4.76 -4.32
CA TRP A 596 2.51 5.67 -5.46
C TRP A 596 3.99 5.95 -5.67
N SER A 597 4.56 5.38 -6.74
CA SER A 597 6.00 5.52 -7.04
C SER A 597 6.25 6.08 -8.44
N HIS A 598 7.20 6.99 -8.57
CA HIS A 598 7.64 7.52 -9.86
C HIS A 598 6.47 8.00 -10.74
N ASN A 599 5.51 8.73 -10.18
CA ASN A 599 4.43 9.37 -10.94
C ASN A 599 4.72 10.85 -11.15
N ILE A 600 4.15 11.45 -12.19
CA ILE A 600 4.27 12.89 -12.46
C ILE A 600 2.91 13.57 -12.61
N SER A 601 2.72 14.67 -11.88
CA SER A 601 1.62 15.61 -12.12
C SER A 601 2.17 16.90 -12.73
N ILE A 602 1.57 17.34 -13.84
CA ILE A 602 1.90 18.60 -14.50
C ILE A 602 0.62 19.42 -14.59
N LYS A 603 0.64 20.68 -14.15
CA LYS A 603 -0.51 21.59 -14.28
C LYS A 603 -1.77 21.09 -13.55
N SER A 604 -1.66 20.93 -12.23
CA SER A 604 -2.85 20.84 -11.38
C SER A 604 -3.33 22.24 -11.02
N ILE A 605 -4.58 22.57 -11.34
CA ILE A 605 -5.19 23.89 -11.09
C ILE A 605 -6.27 23.75 -10.04
N GLY A 606 -6.54 24.76 -9.21
CA GLY A 606 -7.63 24.69 -8.25
C GLY A 606 -8.30 26.01 -7.97
N VAL A 607 -9.23 25.99 -7.02
CA VAL A 607 -9.84 27.21 -6.48
C VAL A 607 -8.93 27.86 -5.45
N ARG A 608 -8.93 29.19 -5.43
CA ARG A 608 -8.13 29.97 -4.50
C ARG A 608 -8.70 29.90 -3.08
N ASN A 609 -8.28 28.89 -2.32
CA ASN A 609 -8.73 28.63 -0.97
C ASN A 609 -7.64 27.98 -0.11
N SER A 610 -7.90 27.81 1.18
CA SER A 610 -7.05 26.98 2.03
C SER A 610 -7.40 25.50 1.83
N ALA A 611 -6.40 24.61 1.77
CA ALA A 611 -6.64 23.17 1.68
C ALA A 611 -7.53 22.64 2.83
N LYS A 612 -7.50 23.32 4.00
CA LYS A 612 -8.34 23.03 5.18
C LYS A 612 -9.57 23.94 5.29
N GLN A 613 -10.07 24.48 4.18
CA GLN A 613 -11.26 25.32 4.19
C GLN A 613 -12.39 24.58 4.90
N GLN A 614 -12.98 25.23 5.90
CA GLN A 614 -13.95 24.57 6.76
C GLN A 614 -15.17 24.03 6.01
N GLU A 615 -15.66 24.75 5.00
CA GLU A 615 -16.81 24.30 4.20
C GLU A 615 -16.48 23.03 3.40
N ASP A 616 -15.33 23.00 2.71
CA ASP A 616 -14.90 21.84 1.91
C ASP A 616 -14.63 20.62 2.81
N VAL A 617 -14.00 20.82 3.98
CA VAL A 617 -13.77 19.76 4.98
C VAL A 617 -15.08 19.20 5.55
N LEU A 618 -16.06 20.06 5.85
CA LEU A 618 -17.36 19.60 6.36
C LEU A 618 -18.21 18.90 5.30
N ALA A 619 -18.05 19.31 4.03
CA ALA A 619 -18.75 18.75 2.88
C ALA A 619 -18.06 17.51 2.28
N PHE A 620 -16.87 17.17 2.77
CA PHE A 620 -16.00 16.15 2.19
C PHE A 620 -15.80 16.35 0.68
N ASP A 621 -15.56 17.60 0.29
CA ASP A 621 -15.29 18.00 -1.10
C ASP A 621 -13.86 18.55 -1.22
N LEU A 622 -12.91 17.64 -1.01
CA LEU A 622 -11.51 17.92 -0.77
C LEU A 622 -10.71 18.03 -2.07
N GLY A 623 -9.42 18.39 -1.98
CA GLY A 623 -8.51 18.49 -3.13
C GLY A 623 -8.83 19.60 -4.15
N ARG A 624 -9.82 20.47 -3.87
CA ARG A 624 -10.25 21.54 -4.80
C ARG A 624 -9.22 22.64 -5.01
N THR A 625 -8.27 22.82 -4.09
CA THR A 625 -7.30 23.91 -4.13
C THR A 625 -6.14 23.71 -5.10
N GLY A 626 -6.13 22.58 -5.82
CA GLY A 626 -5.02 22.23 -6.70
C GLY A 626 -3.93 21.51 -5.91
N ALA A 627 -3.69 20.25 -6.25
CA ALA A 627 -2.59 19.48 -5.70
C ALA A 627 -2.00 18.54 -6.77
N GLY A 628 -0.69 18.29 -6.73
CA GLY A 628 -0.15 17.13 -7.43
C GLY A 628 -0.68 15.85 -6.80
N PHE A 629 -0.44 15.70 -5.51
CA PHE A 629 -0.78 14.50 -4.74
C PHE A 629 -1.56 14.86 -3.47
N TRP A 630 -2.75 14.28 -3.31
CA TRP A 630 -3.61 14.46 -2.15
C TRP A 630 -3.81 13.15 -1.40
N PHE A 631 -3.51 13.16 -0.11
CA PHE A 631 -3.67 12.03 0.79
C PHE A 631 -4.64 12.40 1.89
N GLN A 632 -5.80 11.74 1.91
CA GLN A 632 -6.65 11.76 3.09
C GLN A 632 -6.02 10.95 4.23
N GLY A 633 -5.47 9.79 3.88
CA GLY A 633 -4.86 8.80 4.76
C GLY A 633 -3.35 8.93 4.88
N ARG A 634 -2.72 7.93 5.50
CA ARG A 634 -1.28 7.91 5.80
C ARG A 634 -0.58 6.60 5.40
N LEU A 635 -1.31 5.66 4.82
CA LEU A 635 -0.85 4.29 4.51
C LEU A 635 -0.56 4.06 3.02
N VAL A 636 -0.63 5.12 2.21
CA VAL A 636 -0.16 5.09 0.82
C VAL A 636 1.26 5.64 0.80
N ASP A 637 2.21 4.83 0.33
CA ASP A 637 3.59 5.25 0.15
C ASP A 637 3.71 6.28 -0.97
N ALA A 638 4.55 7.30 -0.77
CA ALA A 638 4.88 8.29 -1.78
C ALA A 638 6.38 8.30 -2.05
N ILE A 639 6.81 7.75 -3.18
CA ILE A 639 8.23 7.55 -3.51
C ILE A 639 8.55 8.13 -4.90
N ASP A 640 9.60 8.94 -5.03
CA ASP A 640 10.10 9.45 -6.32
C ASP A 640 9.06 10.16 -7.21
N ASN A 641 7.98 10.70 -6.62
CA ASN A 641 6.95 11.38 -7.38
C ASN A 641 7.33 12.84 -7.66
N VAL A 642 6.86 13.36 -8.79
CA VAL A 642 7.14 14.72 -9.25
C VAL A 642 5.85 15.53 -9.38
N ALA A 643 5.75 16.64 -8.64
CA ALA A 643 4.67 17.61 -8.78
C ALA A 643 5.18 18.92 -9.39
N ALA A 644 4.73 19.24 -10.60
CA ALA A 644 5.19 20.40 -11.35
C ALA A 644 4.03 21.32 -11.78
N GLY A 645 4.25 22.64 -11.71
CA GLY A 645 3.36 23.62 -12.33
C GLY A 645 2.00 23.76 -11.65
N VAL A 646 1.98 23.95 -10.33
CA VAL A 646 0.75 24.11 -9.53
C VAL A 646 0.72 25.51 -8.90
N PRO A 647 0.59 26.60 -9.69
CA PRO A 647 0.65 27.96 -9.18
C PRO A 647 -0.52 28.21 -8.22
N GLY A 648 -0.21 28.60 -6.98
CA GLY A 648 -1.18 28.82 -5.91
C GLY A 648 -1.68 27.56 -5.19
N GLY A 649 -1.43 26.36 -5.73
CA GLY A 649 -1.76 25.09 -5.11
C GLY A 649 -0.57 24.44 -4.39
N HIS A 650 -0.58 23.10 -4.33
CA HIS A 650 0.29 22.30 -3.48
C HIS A 650 0.99 21.20 -4.30
N GLY A 651 2.23 20.85 -3.96
CA GLY A 651 2.85 19.63 -4.48
C GLY A 651 2.19 18.41 -3.86
N PHE A 652 2.33 18.29 -2.54
CA PHE A 652 1.85 17.16 -1.73
C PHE A 652 1.01 17.66 -0.55
N VAL A 653 -0.13 17.02 -0.29
CA VAL A 653 -1.02 17.37 0.84
C VAL A 653 -1.45 16.13 1.60
N TYR A 654 -1.17 16.09 2.91
CA TYR A 654 -1.79 15.15 3.84
C TYR A 654 -2.88 15.88 4.65
N MET A 655 -4.14 15.53 4.43
CA MET A 655 -5.31 16.16 5.05
C MET A 655 -6.13 15.14 5.84
N SER A 656 -5.66 14.75 7.03
CA SER A 656 -6.37 13.76 7.86
C SER A 656 -7.53 14.38 8.65
N ARG A 657 -8.41 15.14 7.96
CA ARG A 657 -9.62 15.78 8.48
C ARG A 657 -10.77 15.56 7.51
N GLY A 658 -11.96 15.28 8.03
CA GLY A 658 -13.17 15.14 7.25
C GLY A 658 -14.24 14.44 8.06
N ASN A 659 -15.49 14.52 7.62
CA ASN A 659 -16.60 13.83 8.28
C ASN A 659 -16.82 12.40 7.74
N ASP A 660 -16.38 12.12 6.52
CA ASP A 660 -16.63 10.85 5.82
C ASP A 660 -15.35 10.02 5.63
N VAL A 661 -14.43 10.10 6.60
CA VAL A 661 -13.23 9.27 6.63
C VAL A 661 -13.57 7.85 7.11
N ILE A 662 -12.91 6.85 6.54
CA ILE A 662 -13.04 5.46 6.98
C ILE A 662 -11.86 5.15 7.90
N PRO A 663 -12.08 4.58 9.11
CA PRO A 663 -11.00 4.13 9.99
C PRO A 663 -10.07 3.13 9.29
N VAL A 664 -8.81 3.10 9.73
CA VAL A 664 -7.84 2.12 9.23
C VAL A 664 -7.95 0.84 10.04
N ASP A 665 -7.78 -0.30 9.38
CA ASP A 665 -7.44 -1.56 10.05
C ASP A 665 -5.97 -1.47 10.51
N PRO A 666 -5.67 -1.56 11.82
CA PRO A 666 -4.31 -1.53 12.33
C PRO A 666 -3.37 -2.52 11.65
N ALA A 667 -3.85 -3.69 11.23
CA ALA A 667 -3.04 -4.73 10.57
C ALA A 667 -2.47 -4.27 9.22
N THR A 668 -3.05 -3.24 8.61
CA THR A 668 -2.62 -2.70 7.32
C THR A 668 -1.55 -1.61 7.42
N ALA A 669 -1.21 -1.16 8.63
CA ALA A 669 -0.18 -0.13 8.81
C ALA A 669 1.23 -0.75 8.84
N ASP A 670 2.22 -0.04 8.29
CA ASP A 670 3.66 -0.38 8.37
C ASP A 670 4.15 -0.72 9.77
N TRP A 671 3.56 -0.07 10.77
CA TRP A 671 3.82 -0.28 12.19
C TRP A 671 2.53 -0.69 12.89
N SER A 672 1.87 -1.71 12.36
CA SER A 672 0.64 -2.29 12.90
C SER A 672 0.74 -2.55 14.41
N GLU A 673 1.93 -2.93 14.86
CA GLU A 673 2.23 -3.24 16.24
C GLU A 673 2.16 -2.03 17.17
N SER A 674 2.35 -0.82 16.64
CA SER A 674 2.14 0.43 17.39
C SER A 674 0.66 0.81 17.54
N LEU A 675 -0.21 0.16 16.78
CA LEU A 675 -1.67 0.34 16.76
C LEU A 675 -2.41 -0.92 17.23
N ARG A 676 -1.70 -1.92 17.76
CA ARG A 676 -2.28 -3.18 18.25
C ARG A 676 -3.28 -2.96 19.38
N TYR A 677 -4.09 -3.99 19.61
CA TYR A 677 -5.09 -4.10 20.68
C TYR A 677 -6.31 -3.16 20.55
N VAL A 678 -6.50 -2.52 19.39
CA VAL A 678 -7.75 -1.89 18.99
C VAL A 678 -8.24 -2.50 17.68
N ASP A 679 -9.56 -2.53 17.48
CA ASP A 679 -10.14 -3.11 16.26
C ASP A 679 -10.02 -2.16 15.05
N GLU A 680 -10.06 -0.84 15.29
CA GLU A 680 -9.97 0.20 14.27
C GLU A 680 -9.17 1.40 14.81
N ALA A 681 -8.34 2.00 13.97
CA ALA A 681 -7.63 3.24 14.31
C ALA A 681 -8.10 4.43 13.46
N PHE A 682 -8.07 5.64 14.02
CA PHE A 682 -8.34 6.83 13.24
C PHE A 682 -7.23 7.06 12.21
N ILE A 683 -7.59 7.51 11.01
CA ILE A 683 -6.67 7.76 9.88
C ILE A 683 -5.48 8.68 10.22
N ASN A 684 -5.59 9.49 11.28
CA ASN A 684 -4.57 10.43 11.69
C ASN A 684 -3.61 9.86 12.75
N TYR A 685 -3.80 8.64 13.26
CA TYR A 685 -2.93 8.00 14.26
C TYR A 685 -1.68 7.36 13.65
N PRO A 686 -1.79 6.46 12.63
CA PRO A 686 -0.62 5.82 12.03
C PRO A 686 0.46 6.83 11.64
N ALA A 687 1.74 6.45 11.66
CA ALA A 687 2.74 7.25 10.98
C ALA A 687 2.44 7.34 9.47
N ILE A 688 2.99 8.35 8.78
CA ILE A 688 3.06 8.28 7.33
C ILE A 688 3.99 7.12 7.01
N SER A 689 3.47 6.13 6.28
CA SER A 689 4.10 4.88 5.86
C SER A 689 5.48 5.15 5.27
N GLN A 690 5.52 5.69 4.04
CA GLN A 690 6.74 6.20 3.43
C GLN A 690 6.53 7.51 2.67
N PHE A 691 7.49 8.43 2.80
CA PHE A 691 7.61 9.61 1.95
C PHE A 691 9.07 9.83 1.61
N GLN A 692 9.48 9.43 0.41
CA GLN A 692 10.89 9.38 0.01
C GLN A 692 11.12 10.04 -1.35
N ASN A 693 12.14 10.91 -1.43
CA ASN A 693 12.71 11.44 -2.67
C ASN A 693 11.73 12.18 -3.62
N ASN A 694 10.56 12.56 -3.11
CA ASN A 694 9.58 13.31 -3.90
C ASN A 694 10.09 14.71 -4.23
N GLU A 695 9.74 15.21 -5.41
CA GLU A 695 10.13 16.52 -5.92
C GLU A 695 8.90 17.38 -6.21
N ALA A 696 8.90 18.63 -5.76
CA ALA A 696 7.85 19.60 -6.07
C ALA A 696 8.45 20.90 -6.57
N PHE A 697 8.01 21.40 -7.73
CA PHE A 697 8.52 22.66 -8.25
C PHE A 697 7.54 23.48 -9.07
N ALA A 698 7.79 24.79 -9.11
CA ALA A 698 6.82 25.77 -9.60
C ALA A 698 5.45 25.58 -8.91
N VAL A 699 5.45 25.40 -7.58
CA VAL A 699 4.25 25.19 -6.75
C VAL A 699 4.14 26.20 -5.62
N GLY A 700 2.91 26.49 -5.16
CA GLY A 700 2.68 27.39 -4.03
C GLY A 700 3.27 26.86 -2.71
N ILE A 701 2.86 25.65 -2.33
CA ILE A 701 3.40 24.94 -1.16
C ILE A 701 3.97 23.59 -1.60
N GLY A 702 5.21 23.28 -1.27
CA GLY A 702 5.83 21.99 -1.61
C GLY A 702 5.12 20.82 -0.95
N LEU A 703 5.12 20.78 0.39
CA LEU A 703 4.44 19.77 1.20
C LEU A 703 3.59 20.45 2.28
N GLU A 704 2.31 20.09 2.40
CA GLU A 704 1.45 20.48 3.51
C GLU A 704 0.93 19.25 4.28
N VAL A 705 0.96 19.30 5.60
CA VAL A 705 0.36 18.29 6.48
C VAL A 705 -0.55 18.96 7.49
N VAL A 706 -1.81 18.53 7.53
CA VAL A 706 -2.83 19.03 8.45
C VAL A 706 -3.58 17.86 9.07
N LYS A 707 -3.32 17.58 10.36
CA LYS A 707 -4.09 16.59 11.13
C LYS A 707 -5.28 17.21 11.87
N ALA A 708 -6.21 16.38 12.34
CA ALA A 708 -7.24 16.76 13.30
C ALA A 708 -6.67 17.20 14.67
N GLY A 709 -5.61 16.52 15.13
CA GLY A 709 -4.91 16.79 16.39
C GLY A 709 -3.47 16.27 16.37
N ALA A 710 -2.65 16.77 17.30
CA ALA A 710 -1.22 16.44 17.35
C ALA A 710 -0.92 15.04 17.90
N GLU A 711 -1.74 14.58 18.84
CA GLU A 711 -1.63 13.29 19.54
C GLU A 711 -1.51 12.10 18.56
N GLN A 712 -0.71 11.11 18.95
CA GLN A 712 -0.54 9.81 18.27
C GLN A 712 -0.76 8.62 19.21
N ALA A 713 -0.64 8.82 20.53
CA ALA A 713 -0.67 7.78 21.56
C ALA A 713 0.41 6.68 21.41
N HIS A 714 1.40 6.90 20.55
CA HIS A 714 2.59 6.07 20.36
C HIS A 714 3.79 6.96 19.97
N ASP A 715 5.00 6.38 19.97
CA ASP A 715 6.24 7.13 19.73
C ASP A 715 6.83 6.92 18.32
N VAL A 716 6.20 6.06 17.49
CA VAL A 716 6.54 5.90 16.07
C VAL A 716 6.40 7.23 15.33
N ARG A 717 7.34 7.50 14.41
CA ARG A 717 7.50 8.81 13.76
C ARG A 717 7.17 8.75 12.28
N SER A 718 6.62 9.85 11.77
CA SER A 718 6.56 10.08 10.32
C SER A 718 7.90 10.63 9.84
N VAL A 719 8.54 9.90 8.93
CA VAL A 719 9.82 10.28 8.34
C VAL A 719 9.55 10.84 6.95
N ILE A 720 9.92 12.10 6.73
CA ILE A 720 9.89 12.74 5.42
C ILE A 720 11.33 12.81 4.94
N GLU A 721 11.68 11.96 3.98
CA GLU A 721 13.06 11.77 3.53
C GLU A 721 13.28 12.28 2.11
N GLY A 722 14.39 12.99 1.87
CA GLY A 722 14.84 13.36 0.53
C GLY A 722 13.96 14.34 -0.23
N PHE A 723 12.99 14.99 0.44
CA PHE A 723 12.07 15.90 -0.23
C PHE A 723 12.80 17.12 -0.81
N THR A 724 12.60 17.34 -2.10
CA THR A 724 13.15 18.49 -2.83
C THR A 724 12.04 19.42 -3.27
N GLY A 725 12.08 20.68 -2.83
CA GLY A 725 11.10 21.72 -3.19
C GLY A 725 11.79 22.94 -3.77
N TRP A 726 11.62 23.25 -5.06
CA TRP A 726 12.29 24.41 -5.67
C TRP A 726 11.36 25.26 -6.52
N GLU A 727 11.66 26.56 -6.65
CA GLU A 727 10.67 27.50 -7.18
C GLU A 727 9.33 27.42 -6.42
N VAL A 728 9.42 27.37 -5.09
CA VAL A 728 8.26 27.29 -4.19
C VAL A 728 8.09 28.54 -3.34
N ARG A 729 6.84 28.92 -3.06
CA ARG A 729 6.53 30.04 -2.14
C ARG A 729 6.71 29.62 -0.68
N THR A 730 6.24 28.42 -0.32
CA THR A 730 6.51 27.77 0.98
C THR A 730 7.04 26.37 0.73
N GLY A 731 8.13 25.97 1.37
CA GLY A 731 8.69 24.64 1.19
C GLY A 731 7.84 23.55 1.86
N ILE A 732 7.82 23.54 3.18
CA ILE A 732 7.06 22.57 3.99
C ILE A 732 6.19 23.31 5.00
N HIS A 733 4.94 22.87 5.18
CA HIS A 733 4.01 23.40 6.15
C HIS A 733 3.37 22.27 6.98
N LEU A 734 3.67 22.24 8.28
CA LEU A 734 3.15 21.23 9.20
C LEU A 734 2.23 21.87 10.23
N GLN A 735 1.04 21.31 10.44
CA GLN A 735 0.06 21.84 11.39
C GLN A 735 -0.65 20.72 12.15
N TYR A 736 -0.84 20.94 13.45
CA TYR A 736 -1.48 19.95 14.33
C TYR A 736 -0.75 18.61 14.32
N THR A 737 0.57 18.61 14.21
CA THR A 737 1.39 17.40 14.07
C THR A 737 2.29 17.16 15.28
N ALA A 738 2.58 15.89 15.56
CA ALA A 738 3.65 15.47 16.46
C ALA A 738 4.42 14.31 15.85
N HIS A 739 5.66 14.10 16.33
CA HIS A 739 6.50 12.95 15.98
C HIS A 739 6.95 12.94 14.51
N TYR A 740 7.39 14.07 13.96
CA TYR A 740 7.95 14.14 12.59
C TYR A 740 9.48 14.23 12.60
N THR A 741 10.11 13.53 11.66
CA THR A 741 11.54 13.68 11.34
C THR A 741 11.66 14.06 9.88
N LEU A 742 12.14 15.27 9.62
CA LEU A 742 12.44 15.76 8.27
C LEU A 742 13.92 15.50 7.98
N LYS A 743 14.23 14.67 6.99
CA LYS A 743 15.58 14.16 6.74
C LYS A 743 16.02 14.46 5.30
N GLY A 744 17.20 15.07 5.14
CA GLY A 744 17.76 15.35 3.81
C GLY A 744 16.91 16.28 2.96
N ILE A 745 16.38 17.35 3.56
CA ILE A 745 15.44 18.26 2.90
C ILE A 745 16.19 19.31 2.06
N ASP A 746 15.77 19.55 0.82
CA ASP A 746 16.36 20.61 -0.02
C ASP A 746 15.28 21.58 -0.53
N LEU A 747 15.34 22.84 -0.11
CA LEU A 747 14.32 23.84 -0.38
C LEU A 747 14.91 25.10 -1.00
N LEU A 748 14.40 25.48 -2.16
CA LEU A 748 14.75 26.70 -2.87
C LEU A 748 13.51 27.56 -3.10
N ALA A 749 13.54 28.78 -2.57
CA ALA A 749 12.47 29.75 -2.74
C ALA A 749 12.33 30.17 -4.20
N THR A 750 11.12 30.59 -4.57
CA THR A 750 10.88 31.19 -5.89
C THR A 750 11.64 32.51 -6.11
N ASP A 751 12.18 32.68 -7.32
CA ASP A 751 12.79 33.94 -7.75
C ASP A 751 11.73 34.98 -8.16
N GLN A 752 11.66 36.09 -7.41
CA GLN A 752 10.78 37.22 -7.72
C GLN A 752 11.10 37.91 -9.06
N SER A 753 12.23 37.60 -9.70
CA SER A 753 12.63 38.20 -10.97
C SER A 753 11.61 37.94 -12.10
N ALA A 754 10.78 36.89 -11.99
CA ALA A 754 9.70 36.54 -12.91
C ALA A 754 8.31 37.15 -12.57
N GLY A 755 8.21 38.01 -11.55
CA GLY A 755 6.93 38.59 -11.10
C GLY A 755 6.06 37.64 -10.24
N ALA A 756 6.63 36.49 -9.86
CA ALA A 756 6.02 35.43 -9.09
C ALA A 756 5.56 35.83 -7.67
N ASP A 757 4.75 34.95 -7.09
CA ASP A 757 4.22 35.05 -5.73
C ASP A 757 5.35 35.20 -4.70
N THR A 758 5.22 36.13 -3.75
CA THR A 758 6.37 36.46 -2.90
C THR A 758 6.75 35.28 -1.99
N PRO A 759 8.02 34.83 -1.99
CA PRO A 759 8.44 33.72 -1.15
C PRO A 759 8.17 34.05 0.32
N TRP A 760 7.74 33.05 1.08
CA TRP A 760 7.29 33.24 2.45
C TRP A 760 8.22 32.55 3.45
N ARG A 761 8.23 31.22 3.49
CA ARG A 761 8.91 30.43 4.51
C ARG A 761 9.47 29.14 3.92
N GLY A 762 10.69 28.76 4.32
CA GLY A 762 11.23 27.46 3.96
C GLY A 762 10.42 26.35 4.63
N ILE A 763 10.49 26.28 5.96
CA ILE A 763 9.70 25.34 6.77
C ILE A 763 8.83 26.12 7.76
N GLU A 764 7.52 25.88 7.73
CA GLU A 764 6.56 26.43 8.67
C GLU A 764 6.00 25.32 9.58
N TYR A 765 6.23 25.48 10.88
CA TYR A 765 5.45 24.80 11.90
C TYR A 765 4.32 25.72 12.34
N GLY A 766 3.10 25.36 11.96
CA GLY A 766 1.87 26.01 12.38
C GLY A 766 1.46 25.66 13.81
N PRO A 767 0.26 26.08 14.24
CA PRO A 767 -0.25 25.81 15.59
C PRO A 767 -0.28 24.32 15.93
N ASN A 768 -0.10 24.00 17.21
CA ASN A 768 -0.12 22.63 17.75
C ASN A 768 0.86 21.67 17.05
N SER A 769 2.00 22.16 16.55
CA SER A 769 3.05 21.31 15.98
C SER A 769 4.17 21.12 17.01
N ILE A 770 4.52 19.89 17.37
CA ILE A 770 5.36 19.58 18.53
C ILE A 770 6.26 18.36 18.28
N ASP A 771 7.33 18.19 19.06
CA ASP A 771 8.26 17.05 18.96
C ASP A 771 8.72 16.72 17.53
N ASN A 772 9.22 17.72 16.80
CA ASN A 772 9.72 17.55 15.44
C ASN A 772 11.24 17.75 15.36
N VAL A 773 11.88 16.95 14.51
CA VAL A 773 13.32 17.00 14.24
C VAL A 773 13.55 17.32 12.77
N ILE A 774 14.55 18.17 12.50
CA ILE A 774 15.09 18.39 11.16
C ILE A 774 16.53 17.88 11.16
N ASN A 775 16.85 16.94 10.28
CA ASN A 775 18.15 16.30 10.16
C ASN A 775 18.69 16.41 8.73
N GLY A 776 19.62 17.34 8.52
CA GLY A 776 20.14 17.66 7.20
C GLY A 776 19.10 18.41 6.39
N ALA A 777 19.20 19.73 6.31
CA ALA A 777 18.34 20.52 5.44
C ALA A 777 19.10 21.69 4.80
N SER A 778 18.90 21.91 3.50
CA SER A 778 19.32 23.13 2.80
C SER A 778 18.09 23.99 2.53
N ILE A 779 18.09 25.24 2.99
CA ILE A 779 16.96 26.16 2.84
C ILE A 779 17.48 27.48 2.28
N VAL A 780 17.18 27.77 1.02
CA VAL A 780 17.79 28.86 0.26
C VAL A 780 16.74 29.85 -0.24
N GLY A 781 16.98 31.15 -0.05
CA GLY A 781 16.23 32.23 -0.71
C GLY A 781 14.95 32.69 0.00
N PHE A 782 14.49 31.99 1.05
CA PHE A 782 13.27 32.38 1.79
C PHE A 782 13.52 33.57 2.73
N PRO A 783 12.60 34.53 2.88
CA PRO A 783 12.74 35.60 3.87
C PRO A 783 12.88 35.09 5.30
N THR A 784 12.17 33.99 5.63
CA THR A 784 12.33 33.22 6.86
C THR A 784 12.68 31.77 6.52
N GLY A 785 13.79 31.25 7.03
CA GLY A 785 14.18 29.86 6.81
C GLY A 785 13.20 28.88 7.48
N VAL A 786 13.22 28.86 8.81
CA VAL A 786 12.31 28.04 9.63
C VAL A 786 11.48 28.94 10.54
N HIS A 787 10.16 28.75 10.54
CA HIS A 787 9.23 29.48 11.41
C HIS A 787 8.54 28.55 12.40
N LEU A 788 8.68 28.85 13.69
CA LEU A 788 8.07 28.08 14.79
C LEU A 788 6.87 28.87 15.35
N ALA A 789 5.63 28.50 15.03
CA ALA A 789 4.49 29.26 15.57
C ALA A 789 4.43 29.18 17.12
N LYS A 790 4.77 28.04 17.72
CA LYS A 790 4.73 27.77 19.17
C LYS A 790 3.44 28.29 19.83
N THR A 791 2.32 28.16 19.12
CA THR A 791 1.00 28.60 19.55
C THR A 791 0.07 27.42 19.70
N GLU A 792 -0.82 27.54 20.69
CA GLU A 792 -1.89 26.60 20.98
C GLU A 792 -3.21 27.17 20.49
N THR A 793 -4.06 26.32 19.91
CA THR A 793 -5.48 26.64 19.73
C THR A 793 -6.25 26.18 20.97
N ASN A 794 -7.24 26.96 21.45
CA ASN A 794 -8.08 26.80 22.67
C ASN A 794 -8.83 25.44 22.87
N LEU A 795 -8.39 24.35 22.26
CA LEU A 795 -8.80 23.00 22.58
C LEU A 795 -8.20 22.68 23.97
N ASN A 796 -8.99 22.11 24.89
CA ASN A 796 -8.65 21.90 26.30
C ASN A 796 -7.51 20.87 26.52
N PHE A 797 -6.32 21.11 25.98
CA PHE A 797 -5.17 20.23 26.08
C PHE A 797 -4.18 20.79 27.11
N PRO A 798 -3.80 20.02 28.15
CA PRO A 798 -2.80 20.45 29.12
C PRO A 798 -1.40 20.26 28.51
N PHE A 799 -1.05 21.17 27.61
CA PHE A 799 0.34 21.38 27.23
C PHE A 799 1.09 21.88 28.47
N ASP A 800 2.08 21.12 28.94
CA ASP A 800 2.98 21.58 30.02
C ASP A 800 3.93 22.70 29.55
N GLY A 801 3.84 23.06 28.27
CA GLY A 801 4.66 24.04 27.59
C GLY A 801 6.10 23.57 27.39
N ASN A 802 6.48 22.35 27.76
CA ASN A 802 7.89 22.00 27.94
C ASN A 802 8.45 21.13 26.79
N TRP A 803 8.27 21.56 25.55
CA TRP A 803 8.89 20.95 24.36
C TRP A 803 9.76 21.95 23.59
N GLY A 804 10.68 21.42 22.79
CA GLY A 804 11.52 22.17 21.88
C GLY A 804 11.77 21.36 20.60
N TYR A 805 12.27 22.02 19.57
CA TYR A 805 12.62 21.37 18.30
C TYR A 805 14.12 21.08 18.26
N VAL A 806 14.50 20.07 17.47
CA VAL A 806 15.91 19.72 17.26
C VAL A 806 16.28 19.93 15.80
N PHE A 807 17.38 20.65 15.59
CA PHE A 807 17.94 20.97 14.29
C PHE A 807 19.35 20.38 14.20
N ILE A 808 19.55 19.42 13.31
CA ILE A 808 20.83 18.76 13.03
C ILE A 808 21.24 19.18 11.62
N ASP A 809 22.39 19.82 11.49
CA ASP A 809 22.96 20.23 10.19
C ASP A 809 21.96 20.94 9.24
N VAL A 810 21.23 21.91 9.80
CA VAL A 810 20.30 22.76 9.04
C VAL A 810 21.04 24.00 8.54
N ASP A 811 21.20 24.09 7.22
CA ASP A 811 21.80 25.23 6.53
C ASP A 811 20.72 26.14 5.94
N VAL A 812 20.79 27.43 6.30
CA VAL A 812 19.85 28.45 5.82
C VAL A 812 20.62 29.58 5.16
N GLN A 813 20.36 29.80 3.87
CA GLN A 813 21.06 30.77 3.04
C GLN A 813 20.10 31.83 2.48
N GLY A 814 20.55 33.09 2.45
CA GLY A 814 19.77 34.19 1.85
C GLY A 814 18.58 34.68 2.68
N ALA A 815 18.34 34.13 3.88
CA ALA A 815 17.23 34.54 4.73
C ALA A 815 17.50 35.84 5.51
N THR A 816 16.43 36.62 5.72
CA THR A 816 16.47 37.75 6.67
C THR A 816 16.38 37.25 8.11
N THR A 817 15.62 36.18 8.32
CA THR A 817 15.49 35.48 9.60
C THR A 817 15.70 33.99 9.40
N ASN A 818 16.85 33.45 9.82
CA ASN A 818 17.11 32.02 9.64
C ASN A 818 16.09 31.16 10.38
N PHE A 819 15.85 31.48 11.66
CA PHE A 819 14.91 30.78 12.52
C PHE A 819 14.07 31.81 13.31
N ALA A 820 12.76 31.77 13.13
CA ALA A 820 11.82 32.65 13.83
C ALA A 820 11.21 31.95 15.06
N ASN A 821 11.07 32.71 16.15
CA ASN A 821 10.51 32.26 17.44
C ASN A 821 11.28 31.12 18.14
N LEU A 822 12.61 31.10 17.98
CA LEU A 822 13.47 30.26 18.81
C LEU A 822 13.38 30.64 20.29
N ASP A 823 13.50 29.64 21.15
CA ASP A 823 13.73 29.84 22.58
C ASP A 823 14.72 28.81 23.15
N ALA A 824 14.94 28.84 24.46
CA ALA A 824 15.95 28.05 25.14
C ALA A 824 15.70 26.52 25.16
N ARG A 825 14.52 26.06 24.70
CA ARG A 825 14.18 24.64 24.60
C ARG A 825 14.62 24.04 23.26
N ASP A 826 14.84 24.87 22.24
CA ASP A 826 15.27 24.40 20.93
C ASP A 826 16.77 24.07 20.93
N THR A 827 17.13 22.99 20.25
CA THR A 827 18.49 22.44 20.27
C THR A 827 19.08 22.43 18.86
N PHE A 828 20.31 22.89 18.73
CA PHE A 828 21.12 22.78 17.52
C PHE A 828 22.24 21.76 17.73
N MET A 829 22.41 20.87 16.77
CA MET A 829 23.36 19.76 16.78
C MET A 829 24.00 19.58 15.40
N THR A 830 25.03 18.75 15.34
CA THR A 830 25.63 18.24 14.10
C THR A 830 25.54 16.72 14.09
N GLU A 831 25.65 16.08 12.93
CA GLU A 831 25.73 14.61 12.83
C GLU A 831 26.83 14.02 13.73
N GLY A 832 27.94 14.75 13.92
CA GLY A 832 29.03 14.36 14.81
C GLY A 832 28.69 14.34 16.30
N ASP A 833 27.58 14.97 16.70
CA ASP A 833 27.05 14.93 18.06
C ASP A 833 26.11 13.73 18.30
N LEU A 834 25.68 13.05 17.24
CA LEU A 834 24.79 11.89 17.32
C LEU A 834 25.53 10.67 17.87
N THR A 835 24.83 9.90 18.71
CA THR A 835 25.34 8.61 19.20
C THR A 835 24.65 7.47 18.49
N ALA A 836 25.27 6.94 17.43
CA ALA A 836 24.70 5.86 16.63
C ALA A 836 24.37 4.59 17.46
N GLY A 837 23.27 3.93 17.10
CA GLY A 837 22.82 2.69 17.73
C GLY A 837 22.43 2.84 19.21
N ARG A 838 22.15 4.08 19.65
CA ARG A 838 21.69 4.36 21.00
C ARG A 838 20.18 4.48 20.96
N LEU A 839 19.49 3.47 21.44
CA LEU A 839 18.08 3.52 21.80
C LEU A 839 17.90 2.72 23.07
N LEU A 840 17.51 3.38 24.15
CA LEU A 840 17.33 2.78 25.48
C LEU A 840 16.04 3.32 26.08
N PHE A 841 15.36 2.49 26.84
CA PHE A 841 14.19 2.89 27.63
C PHE A 841 14.49 2.67 29.12
N ASP A 842 13.98 3.57 29.96
CA ASP A 842 14.03 3.48 31.42
C ASP A 842 12.64 3.87 31.93
N SER A 843 11.82 2.88 32.22
CA SER A 843 10.47 3.11 32.72
C SER A 843 10.47 3.67 34.15
N ASP A 844 9.54 4.58 34.45
CA ASP A 844 9.27 5.04 35.82
C ASP A 844 8.48 3.97 36.63
N ILE A 845 8.21 2.81 36.06
CA ILE A 845 7.43 1.72 36.66
C ILE A 845 8.35 0.83 37.51
N ASP A 846 8.22 0.93 38.83
CA ASP A 846 9.07 0.19 39.79
C ASP A 846 8.67 -1.29 40.00
N ASN A 847 7.45 -1.71 39.63
CA ASN A 847 6.95 -3.09 39.78
C ASN A 847 5.95 -3.43 38.67
N ILE A 848 5.70 -4.72 38.41
CA ILE A 848 4.68 -5.17 37.45
C ILE A 848 3.34 -4.49 37.80
N PRO A 849 2.81 -3.62 36.91
CA PRO A 849 1.56 -2.92 37.16
C PRO A 849 0.38 -3.88 37.09
N VAL A 850 -0.65 -3.61 37.87
CA VAL A 850 -1.91 -4.35 37.81
C VAL A 850 -2.81 -3.70 36.77
N ALA A 851 -3.45 -4.51 35.92
CA ALA A 851 -4.40 -4.03 34.92
C ALA A 851 -5.50 -3.15 35.55
N PRO A 852 -5.95 -2.09 34.87
CA PRO A 852 -7.10 -1.30 35.32
C PRO A 852 -8.36 -2.19 35.37
N THR A 853 -9.39 -1.77 36.10
CA THR A 853 -10.67 -2.51 36.15
C THR A 853 -11.74 -1.86 35.26
N PRO A 854 -12.74 -2.61 34.75
CA PRO A 854 -13.82 -2.04 33.93
C PRO A 854 -14.60 -0.94 34.66
N GLU A 855 -14.70 -1.05 35.99
CA GLU A 855 -15.43 -0.10 36.83
C GLU A 855 -14.58 1.12 37.22
N SER A 856 -13.26 1.05 37.02
CA SER A 856 -12.35 2.17 37.23
C SER A 856 -12.32 3.04 35.97
N ARG A 857 -12.39 4.36 36.13
CA ARG A 857 -11.98 5.30 35.04
C ARG A 857 -10.44 5.42 34.98
N GLY A 858 -9.74 4.35 35.32
CA GLY A 858 -8.28 4.31 35.44
C GLY A 858 -7.65 3.87 34.13
N TYR A 859 -6.42 4.32 33.91
CA TYR A 859 -5.56 3.92 32.81
C TYR A 859 -4.21 3.47 33.38
N LEU A 860 -3.53 2.58 32.68
CA LEU A 860 -2.11 2.33 32.87
C LEU A 860 -1.35 3.25 31.90
N ASP A 861 -0.68 4.27 32.43
CA ASP A 861 0.15 5.17 31.63
C ASP A 861 1.60 4.63 31.62
N LEU A 862 2.15 4.35 30.44
CA LEU A 862 3.55 3.95 30.32
C LEU A 862 4.44 5.20 30.38
N THR A 863 5.01 5.45 31.55
CA THR A 863 5.85 6.63 31.80
C THR A 863 7.32 6.25 31.99
N GLY A 864 8.21 7.18 31.71
CA GLY A 864 9.65 6.96 31.81
C GLY A 864 10.44 7.88 30.90
N TRP A 865 11.68 7.47 30.65
CA TRP A 865 12.63 8.15 29.79
C TRP A 865 13.08 7.22 28.67
N LYS A 866 13.05 7.71 27.43
CA LYS A 866 13.82 7.13 26.34
C LYS A 866 15.11 7.90 26.17
N THR A 867 16.11 7.23 25.65
CA THR A 867 17.41 7.79 25.30
C THR A 867 17.73 7.34 23.89
N ASP A 868 17.76 8.26 22.94
CA ASP A 868 18.06 7.99 21.54
C ASP A 868 19.37 8.64 21.07
N SER A 869 19.63 8.67 19.75
CA SER A 869 20.85 9.26 19.17
C SER A 869 21.04 10.74 19.53
N ILE A 870 19.97 11.49 19.84
CA ILE A 870 20.04 12.91 20.20
C ILE A 870 19.94 13.16 21.72
N GLY A 871 19.59 12.13 22.50
CA GLY A 871 19.67 12.14 23.97
C GLY A 871 18.36 11.75 24.65
N ASP A 872 18.20 12.21 25.89
CA ASP A 872 17.11 11.74 26.75
C ASP A 872 15.80 12.52 26.48
N ALA A 873 14.66 11.84 26.51
CA ALA A 873 13.32 12.42 26.38
C ALA A 873 12.29 11.63 27.19
N ARG A 874 11.16 12.27 27.53
CA ARG A 874 10.01 11.59 28.14
C ARG A 874 9.22 10.85 27.07
N VAL A 875 8.82 9.61 27.36
CA VAL A 875 8.07 8.74 26.45
C VAL A 875 6.56 8.96 26.48
N SER A 876 5.99 9.23 27.66
CA SER A 876 4.57 9.62 27.79
C SER A 876 4.49 11.04 28.31
N PRO A 877 4.71 12.05 27.44
CA PRO A 877 4.49 13.43 27.82
C PRO A 877 2.99 13.66 28.13
N THR A 878 2.67 14.69 28.92
CA THR A 878 1.28 14.92 29.36
C THR A 878 0.32 15.25 28.22
N TRP A 879 0.85 15.68 27.08
CA TRP A 879 0.10 16.08 25.90
C TRP A 879 -0.15 14.93 24.90
N ASP A 880 0.58 13.80 25.01
CA ASP A 880 0.40 12.62 24.17
C ASP A 880 0.78 11.36 24.96
N PRO A 881 -0.07 10.98 25.93
CA PRO A 881 0.24 9.89 26.83
C PRO A 881 0.00 8.54 26.15
N ILE A 882 0.94 7.61 26.34
CA ILE A 882 0.76 6.20 25.97
C ILE A 882 -0.05 5.53 27.09
N ARG A 883 -1.31 5.20 26.80
CA ARG A 883 -2.27 4.72 27.79
C ARG A 883 -2.92 3.42 27.39
N PHE A 884 -2.97 2.48 28.34
CA PHE A 884 -3.72 1.24 28.21
C PHE A 884 -4.93 1.28 29.12
N ASP A 885 -6.10 1.09 28.54
CA ASP A 885 -7.32 0.87 29.29
C ASP A 885 -7.56 -0.64 29.52
N TYR A 886 -8.68 -0.97 30.15
CA TYR A 886 -9.03 -2.37 30.43
C TYR A 886 -9.18 -3.20 29.15
N PHE A 887 -9.77 -2.62 28.10
CA PHE A 887 -10.08 -3.34 26.87
C PHE A 887 -8.83 -3.56 26.03
N THR A 888 -7.92 -2.59 26.02
CA THR A 888 -6.59 -2.72 25.39
C THR A 888 -5.82 -3.89 26.01
N ILE A 889 -5.80 -3.99 27.35
CA ILE A 889 -5.11 -5.09 28.04
C ILE A 889 -5.85 -6.42 27.85
N GLN A 890 -7.18 -6.39 27.74
CA GLN A 890 -7.97 -7.55 27.39
C GLN A 890 -7.62 -8.05 25.98
N GLY A 891 -7.43 -7.14 25.01
CA GLY A 891 -6.95 -7.45 23.66
C GLY A 891 -5.58 -8.11 23.70
N ALA A 892 -4.62 -7.52 24.42
CA ALA A 892 -3.29 -8.11 24.59
C ALA A 892 -3.32 -9.52 25.17
N ILE A 893 -4.19 -9.80 26.16
CA ILE A 893 -4.33 -11.17 26.70
C ILE A 893 -4.89 -12.16 25.67
N MET A 894 -5.76 -11.70 24.76
CA MET A 894 -6.32 -12.55 23.71
C MET A 894 -5.29 -12.84 22.61
N GLU A 895 -4.48 -11.85 22.27
CA GLU A 895 -3.46 -11.92 21.22
C GLU A 895 -2.20 -12.65 21.71
N GLU A 896 -1.60 -12.16 22.80
CA GLU A 896 -0.34 -12.66 23.33
C GLU A 896 -0.51 -13.90 24.22
N GLY A 897 -1.69 -14.06 24.82
CA GLY A 897 -1.94 -15.04 25.87
C GLY A 897 -1.48 -14.54 27.25
N TYR A 898 -1.21 -15.47 28.16
CA TYR A 898 -0.71 -15.14 29.49
C TYR A 898 0.25 -16.20 30.05
N TRP A 899 1.17 -15.73 30.89
CA TRP A 899 2.05 -16.56 31.69
C TRP A 899 1.63 -16.54 33.17
N THR A 900 2.16 -17.49 33.94
CA THR A 900 2.21 -17.37 35.39
C THR A 900 3.63 -17.12 35.87
N LEU A 901 3.79 -16.23 36.84
CA LEU A 901 5.04 -16.10 37.56
C LEU A 901 5.22 -17.29 38.53
N PRO A 902 6.45 -17.57 39.01
CA PRO A 902 6.69 -18.63 40.00
C PRO A 902 5.87 -18.50 41.30
N ASP A 903 5.36 -17.30 41.61
CA ASP A 903 4.48 -17.03 42.75
C ASP A 903 2.98 -17.22 42.45
N GLY A 904 2.62 -17.55 41.20
CA GLY A 904 1.26 -17.82 40.73
C GLY A 904 0.48 -16.60 40.24
N ARG A 905 1.09 -15.40 40.23
CA ARG A 905 0.48 -14.22 39.58
C ARG A 905 0.41 -14.42 38.08
N LYS A 906 -0.67 -13.97 37.45
CA LYS A 906 -0.86 -14.07 36.00
C LYS A 906 -0.41 -12.79 35.35
N VAL A 907 0.36 -12.88 34.28
CA VAL A 907 0.88 -11.72 33.57
C VAL A 907 0.66 -11.90 32.07
N THR A 908 0.40 -10.79 31.38
CA THR A 908 0.47 -10.68 29.92
C THR A 908 1.60 -9.73 29.57
N VAL A 909 2.15 -9.87 28.37
CA VAL A 909 3.04 -8.86 27.80
C VAL A 909 2.20 -7.80 27.06
N ILE A 910 2.73 -6.59 26.99
CA ILE A 910 2.26 -5.50 26.14
C ILE A 910 3.50 -4.91 25.49
N ASP A 911 3.53 -4.93 24.17
CA ASP A 911 4.66 -4.43 23.41
C ASP A 911 4.48 -2.98 23.01
N GLN A 912 5.58 -2.25 23.02
CA GLN A 912 5.64 -0.83 22.72
C GLN A 912 6.84 -0.51 21.84
N TYR A 913 6.64 0.47 20.96
CA TYR A 913 7.57 0.79 19.90
C TYR A 913 8.05 2.22 20.06
N PHE A 914 9.36 2.40 20.13
CA PHE A 914 10.00 3.69 20.33
C PHE A 914 10.92 4.01 19.16
N ALA A 915 10.86 5.24 18.69
CA ALA A 915 11.65 5.69 17.57
C ALA A 915 12.82 6.56 18.02
N ASP A 916 13.96 6.34 17.38
CA ASP A 916 15.06 7.28 17.38
C ASP A 916 14.63 8.58 16.66
N ARG A 917 14.66 9.71 17.37
CA ARG A 917 14.13 10.96 16.83
C ARG A 917 14.92 11.54 15.65
N ALA A 918 16.19 11.20 15.48
CA ALA A 918 17.02 11.70 14.38
C ALA A 918 16.88 10.88 13.10
N THR A 919 16.55 9.60 13.22
CA THR A 919 16.54 8.65 12.09
C THR A 919 15.17 8.06 11.79
N GLY A 920 14.26 8.03 12.77
CA GLY A 920 12.98 7.32 12.68
C GLY A 920 13.09 5.81 12.94
N VAL A 921 14.30 5.26 13.12
CA VAL A 921 14.50 3.83 13.39
C VAL A 921 13.76 3.44 14.67
N VAL A 922 12.92 2.43 14.57
CA VAL A 922 12.08 1.93 15.67
C VAL A 922 12.74 0.73 16.35
N ASP A 923 12.57 0.65 17.66
CA ASP A 923 12.90 -0.53 18.47
C ASP A 923 11.72 -0.90 19.39
N LYS A 924 11.69 -2.17 19.76
CA LYS A 924 10.61 -2.80 20.53
C LYS A 924 10.99 -2.87 22.02
N VAL A 925 10.01 -2.65 22.89
CA VAL A 925 10.12 -2.81 24.34
C VAL A 925 8.86 -3.49 24.85
N SER A 926 9.03 -4.49 25.70
CA SER A 926 7.94 -5.28 26.27
C SER A 926 7.71 -4.95 27.74
N VAL A 927 6.44 -4.78 28.13
CA VAL A 927 6.03 -4.51 29.51
C VAL A 927 5.05 -5.58 29.99
N PHE A 928 5.42 -6.28 31.07
CA PHE A 928 4.50 -7.23 31.69
C PHE A 928 3.45 -6.52 32.54
N VAL A 929 2.19 -6.92 32.40
CA VAL A 929 1.05 -6.41 33.17
C VAL A 929 0.35 -7.56 33.89
N GLU A 930 0.07 -7.39 35.18
CA GLU A 930 -0.60 -8.39 36.01
C GLU A 930 -2.12 -8.39 35.79
N TRP A 931 -2.66 -9.58 35.58
CA TRP A 931 -4.09 -9.83 35.46
C TRP A 931 -4.66 -10.59 36.66
N GLU A 932 -5.31 -9.87 37.58
CA GLU A 932 -5.86 -10.47 38.81
C GLU A 932 -7.26 -11.10 38.63
N ARG A 933 -7.91 -10.92 37.47
CA ARG A 933 -9.30 -11.33 37.27
C ARG A 933 -9.43 -12.77 36.75
N ASN A 934 -10.66 -13.28 36.79
CA ASN A 934 -11.00 -14.55 36.18
C ASN A 934 -11.12 -14.38 34.66
N PHE A 935 -10.75 -15.41 33.90
CA PHE A 935 -10.90 -15.43 32.45
C PHE A 935 -12.34 -15.69 31.97
N SER A 936 -13.31 -15.68 32.89
CA SER A 936 -14.73 -15.85 32.55
C SER A 936 -15.31 -14.68 31.77
N ASP A 937 -14.60 -13.55 31.72
CA ASP A 937 -15.03 -12.31 31.08
C ASP A 937 -14.58 -12.22 29.61
N PHE A 938 -13.84 -13.22 29.13
CA PHE A 938 -13.38 -13.32 27.75
C PHE A 938 -14.37 -14.15 26.91
N PRO A 939 -14.50 -13.85 25.61
CA PRO A 939 -15.33 -14.64 24.71
C PRO A 939 -14.84 -16.09 24.60
N GLU A 940 -13.52 -16.29 24.59
CA GLU A 940 -12.86 -17.59 24.61
C GLU A 940 -11.74 -17.60 25.67
N PRO A 941 -11.34 -18.76 26.21
CA PRO A 941 -10.24 -18.83 27.17
C PRO A 941 -8.92 -18.38 26.54
N PRO A 942 -8.18 -17.44 27.14
CA PRO A 942 -6.91 -16.98 26.58
C PRO A 942 -5.83 -18.07 26.63
N ARG A 943 -4.91 -18.02 25.67
CA ARG A 943 -3.78 -18.95 25.56
C ARG A 943 -2.91 -18.91 26.81
N TYR A 944 -2.59 -20.07 27.38
CA TYR A 944 -1.67 -20.17 28.53
C TYR A 944 -0.27 -20.56 28.05
N ASN A 945 0.68 -19.65 28.20
CA ASN A 945 2.05 -19.78 27.70
C ASN A 945 2.99 -20.44 28.74
N GLY A 946 2.47 -20.91 29.88
CA GLY A 946 3.28 -21.60 30.88
C GLY A 946 3.75 -20.72 32.04
N VAL A 947 4.81 -21.16 32.71
CA VAL A 947 5.43 -20.42 33.82
C VAL A 947 6.57 -19.61 33.26
N LEU A 948 6.54 -18.28 33.42
CA LEU A 948 7.58 -17.39 32.90
C LEU A 948 8.94 -17.69 33.57
N ASP A 949 9.93 -18.09 32.78
CA ASP A 949 11.32 -18.19 33.23
C ASP A 949 12.04 -16.85 33.08
N LEU A 950 12.30 -16.22 34.23
CA LEU A 950 12.97 -14.92 34.29
C LEU A 950 14.48 -15.00 34.02
N ASP A 951 15.03 -16.22 33.97
CA ASP A 951 16.43 -16.47 33.66
C ASP A 951 16.63 -16.94 32.20
N SER A 952 15.56 -17.05 31.40
CA SER A 952 15.64 -17.42 29.96
C SER A 952 16.48 -16.40 29.17
N GLN A 953 17.24 -16.89 28.20
CA GLN A 953 18.05 -16.07 27.30
C GLN A 953 17.29 -15.72 26.03
N ALA A 954 17.49 -14.50 25.53
CA ALA A 954 16.93 -14.12 24.26
C ALA A 954 17.48 -14.96 23.09
N PRO A 955 16.67 -15.19 22.04
CA PRO A 955 17.10 -15.82 20.81
C PRO A 955 18.33 -15.14 20.19
N VAL A 956 19.12 -15.89 19.43
CA VAL A 956 20.23 -15.34 18.65
C VAL A 956 19.86 -15.32 17.18
N ALA A 957 19.47 -14.14 16.70
CA ALA A 957 19.16 -13.91 15.30
C ALA A 957 20.43 -13.69 14.45
N ARG A 958 20.41 -14.05 13.16
CA ARG A 958 21.48 -13.79 12.18
C ARG A 958 20.93 -13.12 10.93
N ALA A 959 21.82 -12.45 10.18
CA ALA A 959 21.42 -11.72 8.99
C ALA A 959 21.17 -12.66 7.81
N ASP A 960 20.13 -12.37 7.04
CA ASP A 960 19.68 -13.16 5.89
C ASP A 960 19.90 -12.44 4.56
N PHE A 961 19.97 -13.22 3.49
CA PHE A 961 20.23 -12.71 2.14
C PHE A 961 19.38 -13.46 1.10
N ALA A 962 18.78 -12.72 0.18
CA ALA A 962 18.00 -13.28 -0.93
C ALA A 962 18.24 -12.52 -2.25
N THR A 963 17.76 -13.07 -3.37
CA THR A 963 17.82 -12.44 -4.68
C THR A 963 16.52 -12.68 -5.43
N VAL A 964 16.05 -11.67 -6.17
CA VAL A 964 14.80 -11.70 -6.95
C VAL A 964 14.95 -10.81 -8.20
N GLU A 965 14.13 -11.04 -9.23
CA GLU A 965 14.02 -10.12 -10.37
C GLU A 965 13.10 -8.94 -10.02
N GLU A 966 13.25 -7.79 -10.68
CA GLU A 966 12.39 -6.62 -10.52
C GLU A 966 10.90 -7.00 -10.71
N GLY A 967 10.03 -6.50 -9.83
CA GLY A 967 8.61 -6.91 -9.79
C GLY A 967 8.33 -8.36 -9.38
N GLY A 968 9.35 -9.18 -9.14
CA GLY A 968 9.22 -10.57 -8.69
C GLY A 968 9.14 -10.71 -7.17
N TYR A 969 8.91 -11.94 -6.70
CA TYR A 969 8.92 -12.25 -5.26
C TYR A 969 9.87 -13.41 -4.90
N VAL A 970 10.26 -13.47 -3.63
CA VAL A 970 11.05 -14.56 -3.04
C VAL A 970 10.57 -14.87 -1.62
N ASP A 971 10.38 -16.15 -1.31
CA ASP A 971 10.08 -16.61 0.05
C ASP A 971 11.39 -16.91 0.81
N ILE A 972 11.52 -16.36 2.01
CA ILE A 972 12.74 -16.36 2.82
C ILE A 972 12.43 -16.98 4.18
N ASP A 973 13.07 -18.11 4.49
CA ASP A 973 13.07 -18.69 5.85
C ASP A 973 14.14 -18.00 6.69
N VAL A 974 13.74 -16.90 7.36
CA VAL A 974 14.65 -16.10 8.21
C VAL A 974 15.04 -16.83 9.50
N LEU A 975 14.23 -17.77 9.98
CA LEU A 975 14.53 -18.53 11.20
C LEU A 975 15.52 -19.67 10.96
N ALA A 976 15.81 -20.04 9.70
CA ALA A 976 16.66 -21.18 9.35
C ALA A 976 18.08 -21.14 9.96
N ASN A 977 18.62 -19.95 10.20
CA ASN A 977 19.98 -19.75 10.72
C ASN A 977 19.99 -19.21 12.17
N ASP A 978 18.80 -19.04 12.75
CA ASP A 978 18.53 -18.54 14.10
C ASP A 978 18.43 -19.69 15.10
N TYR A 979 18.63 -19.38 16.38
CA TYR A 979 18.46 -20.36 17.45
C TYR A 979 18.29 -19.70 18.81
N ASP A 980 17.59 -20.39 19.70
CA ASP A 980 17.54 -20.04 21.11
C ASP A 980 18.67 -20.72 21.93
N PRO A 981 19.40 -20.02 22.81
CA PRO A 981 20.47 -20.61 23.64
C PRO A 981 20.01 -21.68 24.64
N ASP A 982 18.79 -21.57 25.17
CA ASP A 982 18.19 -22.51 26.11
C ASP A 982 17.47 -23.65 25.39
N GLY A 983 17.22 -23.48 24.10
CA GLY A 983 16.62 -24.47 23.21
C GLY A 983 15.10 -24.35 23.13
N ASP A 984 14.58 -23.17 23.50
CA ASP A 984 13.18 -22.82 23.39
C ASP A 984 12.76 -22.67 21.92
N GLU A 985 11.45 -22.78 21.67
CA GLU A 985 10.89 -22.55 20.34
C GLU A 985 10.91 -21.06 20.00
N ILE A 986 11.24 -20.73 18.74
CA ILE A 986 11.37 -19.35 18.27
C ILE A 986 10.41 -19.08 17.12
N ASN A 987 9.85 -17.87 17.09
CA ASN A 987 8.88 -17.44 16.09
C ASN A 987 9.17 -16.00 15.63
N ILE A 988 8.65 -15.62 14.46
CA ILE A 988 8.70 -14.23 13.98
C ILE A 988 7.64 -13.41 14.72
N ASP A 989 8.03 -12.23 15.18
CA ASP A 989 7.23 -11.37 16.06
C ASP A 989 7.34 -9.88 15.66
N GLY A 990 7.17 -9.64 14.36
CA GLY A 990 7.13 -8.29 13.77
C GLY A 990 8.18 -8.06 12.69
N ILE A 991 7.90 -7.10 11.82
CA ILE A 991 8.72 -6.76 10.65
C ILE A 991 8.84 -5.24 10.53
N CYS A 992 10.02 -4.74 10.19
CA CYS A 992 10.18 -3.38 9.68
C CYS A 992 10.19 -3.45 8.16
N PRO A 993 9.25 -2.81 7.45
CA PRO A 993 9.13 -2.94 5.99
C PRO A 993 10.39 -2.42 5.27
N PRO A 994 10.66 -2.92 4.05
CA PRO A 994 11.72 -2.42 3.20
C PRO A 994 11.36 -1.09 2.51
N ASP A 995 12.36 -0.45 1.89
CA ASP A 995 12.18 0.81 1.16
C ASP A 995 11.64 0.59 -0.27
N ASN A 996 11.96 -0.53 -0.94
CA ASN A 996 11.68 -0.74 -2.38
C ASN A 996 10.99 -2.09 -2.68
N GLY A 997 10.19 -2.55 -1.73
CA GLY A 997 9.34 -3.73 -1.86
C GLY A 997 8.31 -3.80 -0.75
N ALA A 998 7.69 -4.97 -0.61
CA ALA A 998 6.79 -5.31 0.48
C ALA A 998 7.18 -6.67 1.07
N VAL A 999 6.86 -6.88 2.36
CA VAL A 999 7.10 -8.16 3.04
C VAL A 999 5.82 -8.67 3.67
N PHE A 1000 5.52 -9.93 3.41
CA PHE A 1000 4.36 -10.63 3.95
C PHE A 1000 4.82 -11.87 4.72
N VAL A 1001 4.13 -12.21 5.81
CA VAL A 1001 4.36 -13.47 6.53
C VAL A 1001 3.49 -14.55 5.88
N ASN A 1002 4.11 -15.63 5.39
CA ASN A 1002 3.39 -16.78 4.86
C ASN A 1002 2.89 -17.68 6.00
N ASP A 1003 1.84 -18.48 5.74
CA ASP A 1003 1.26 -19.44 6.71
C ASP A 1003 2.28 -20.44 7.29
N ASP A 1004 3.37 -20.71 6.57
CA ASP A 1004 4.43 -21.62 7.00
C ASP A 1004 5.52 -20.96 7.85
N GLY A 1005 5.36 -19.67 8.16
CA GLY A 1005 6.30 -18.87 8.97
C GLY A 1005 7.48 -18.31 8.18
N THR A 1006 7.55 -18.51 6.85
CA THR A 1006 8.52 -17.82 5.99
C THR A 1006 8.06 -16.41 5.65
N LEU A 1007 8.98 -15.54 5.23
CA LEU A 1007 8.70 -14.18 4.80
C LEU A 1007 8.76 -14.07 3.28
N ARG A 1008 7.67 -13.68 2.63
CA ARG A 1008 7.64 -13.32 1.22
C ARG A 1008 8.08 -11.87 1.05
N TYR A 1009 9.17 -11.64 0.34
CA TYR A 1009 9.53 -10.31 -0.17
C TYR A 1009 9.07 -10.17 -1.61
N LEU A 1010 8.32 -9.11 -1.93
CA LEU A 1010 7.90 -8.72 -3.28
C LEU A 1010 8.65 -7.43 -3.66
N ALA A 1011 9.47 -7.48 -4.71
CA ALA A 1011 10.20 -6.33 -5.22
C ALA A 1011 9.28 -5.39 -5.99
N ASP A 1012 9.60 -4.09 -5.97
CA ASP A 1012 8.88 -3.14 -6.81
C ASP A 1012 9.12 -3.39 -8.31
N PRO A 1013 8.11 -3.18 -9.19
CA PRO A 1013 8.20 -3.43 -10.63
C PRO A 1013 9.27 -2.66 -11.43
N ASN A 1014 9.94 -1.68 -10.82
CA ASN A 1014 10.95 -0.84 -11.48
C ASN A 1014 12.20 -0.60 -10.60
N PHE A 1015 12.31 -1.32 -9.47
CA PHE A 1015 13.45 -1.18 -8.59
C PHE A 1015 14.51 -2.23 -8.92
N THR A 1016 15.76 -1.80 -8.99
CA THR A 1016 16.92 -2.68 -9.07
C THR A 1016 17.98 -2.22 -8.09
N GLY A 1017 18.63 -3.15 -7.39
CA GLY A 1017 19.63 -2.83 -6.37
C GLY A 1017 19.50 -3.66 -5.10
N GLU A 1018 20.04 -3.15 -3.99
CA GLU A 1018 19.90 -3.78 -2.68
C GLU A 1018 18.76 -3.15 -1.92
N ASP A 1019 17.82 -3.97 -1.45
CA ASP A 1019 16.77 -3.59 -0.52
C ASP A 1019 16.95 -4.30 0.83
N LYS A 1020 16.42 -3.70 1.90
CA LYS A 1020 16.61 -4.21 3.27
C LYS A 1020 15.36 -4.03 4.10
N PHE A 1021 15.00 -5.08 4.81
CA PHE A 1021 13.97 -5.05 5.85
C PHE A 1021 14.52 -5.70 7.12
N MET A 1022 13.83 -5.50 8.25
CA MET A 1022 14.22 -6.10 9.53
C MET A 1022 13.10 -7.00 10.04
N TYR A 1023 13.44 -7.98 10.87
CA TYR A 1023 12.47 -8.80 11.61
C TYR A 1023 12.86 -8.91 13.07
N TRP A 1024 11.88 -9.21 13.92
CA TRP A 1024 12.09 -9.68 15.28
C TRP A 1024 11.82 -11.18 15.38
N VAL A 1025 12.66 -11.87 16.13
CA VAL A 1025 12.47 -13.25 16.55
C VAL A 1025 12.23 -13.28 18.06
N GLU A 1026 11.21 -14.00 18.51
CA GLU A 1026 10.79 -14.12 19.91
C GLU A 1026 10.79 -15.59 20.37
N ASP A 1027 11.11 -15.83 21.65
CA ASP A 1027 10.96 -17.13 22.32
C ASP A 1027 9.61 -17.29 23.05
N GLU A 1028 9.32 -18.47 23.61
CA GLU A 1028 8.10 -18.72 24.38
C GLU A 1028 7.99 -17.96 25.72
N HIS A 1029 9.06 -17.27 26.13
CA HIS A 1029 9.18 -16.50 27.36
C HIS A 1029 9.06 -14.99 27.14
N GLY A 1030 8.86 -14.55 25.89
CA GLY A 1030 8.73 -13.15 25.52
C GLY A 1030 10.06 -12.41 25.37
N ASN A 1031 11.18 -13.14 25.27
CA ASN A 1031 12.46 -12.55 24.92
C ASN A 1031 12.60 -12.50 23.40
N PHE A 1032 13.13 -11.39 22.88
CA PHE A 1032 13.26 -11.19 21.44
C PHE A 1032 14.63 -10.66 21.02
N THR A 1033 14.96 -10.82 19.74
CA THR A 1033 16.12 -10.20 19.08
C THR A 1033 15.74 -9.71 17.69
N LYS A 1034 16.34 -8.60 17.24
CA LYS A 1034 16.12 -8.00 15.93
C LYS A 1034 17.26 -8.31 14.96
N ASN A 1035 16.97 -8.61 13.69
CA ASN A 1035 17.99 -8.72 12.63
C ASN A 1035 17.54 -8.22 11.25
N VAL A 1036 18.49 -8.16 10.31
CA VAL A 1036 18.33 -7.61 8.96
C VAL A 1036 18.27 -8.72 7.91
N VAL A 1037 17.39 -8.53 6.94
CA VAL A 1037 17.39 -9.25 5.66
C VAL A 1037 17.87 -8.29 4.58
N THR A 1038 18.78 -8.73 3.72
CA THR A 1038 19.20 -7.97 2.52
C THR A 1038 18.79 -8.72 1.25
N VAL A 1039 17.96 -8.09 0.42
CA VAL A 1039 17.53 -8.66 -0.86
C VAL A 1039 18.23 -7.93 -2.00
N THR A 1040 18.79 -8.66 -2.95
CA THR A 1040 19.28 -8.09 -4.21
C THR A 1040 18.21 -8.24 -5.29
N VAL A 1041 17.78 -7.13 -5.88
CA VAL A 1041 16.82 -7.08 -6.97
C VAL A 1041 17.57 -6.87 -8.29
N ASP A 1042 17.53 -7.89 -9.15
CA ASP A 1042 18.19 -7.94 -10.46
C ASP A 1042 17.20 -7.60 -11.60
N ILE A 1043 17.73 -7.27 -12.77
CA ILE A 1043 16.95 -7.05 -14.03
C ILE A 1043 16.58 -8.38 -14.67
#